data_AF-A0A2L2P059-F1
#
_entry.id   AF-A0A2L2P059-F1
#
_cell.length_a   1.000
_cell.length_b   1.000
_cell.length_c   1.000
_cell.angle_alpha   90.00
_cell.angle_beta   90.00
_cell.angle_gamma   90.00
#
_symmetry.space_group_name_H-M   'P 1'
#
loop_
_entity.id
_entity.type
_entity.pdbx_description
1 polymer ?
#
loop_
_entity_poly.entity_id
_entity_poly.type
_entity_poly.pdbx_seq_one_letter_code
_entity_poly.pdbx_strand_id
1 'polypeptide(L)'
;MSSATTEYPNNLTAAEHHELRTGSAIHPALIERNFFHIEGETIYDYLFISNKIPRKNAGRVTDAYIRQYQHLLLGGTWIQSLDPFKNWQPMDWGRIKPNFPRIDWQKGKPVKYESPPKTPNRVTYFDVANPIWDKVAKRYLIKRYHSLLALRLLDKLNPLIFWEWIKQHPEIPIILCEGEKKAACLLSLGFVAIALPGIWNGRVGQQDFDERLHPDLVPMAQAGRKFIILFDHETKAKTRWLVFQATVRTAKAIESAGCFCEVALLPGPEKGVDDFVVSRGVNANALLTAIIDDAKSLKDYKRSYRAKKWGLSKYQPDVTVNVLYLSEALCIPELEEKCLRVPELYDLEKEQLFTPSIKGHPPNKESTDSGGVHSSKSKKSPTFNFPKSGLVVLWSDMGTGKTELMRWWRDQNPNARFLNNGHRVNLLKNLAERLRTAMYSDLGYTGLAQAPALSITIDSLHKLNTQSLTYGCIFIDEACQYLTHLLHSNTCKQHRAAILEVLEYIVYNAPLVVIADAHMDDLTVNFFLAMRPKGEVPYIIKNEWRNGERTIYWYEGDNESALVAQISAALMLGEKVMVASDSKRFIKKLDKSFTIKCEESNSEKSHTPQKWRIWSVHSDNSGSDENVAFIKDITNAVKNFDALFTSPSLGTGVDISQYHFDLVFGVFHGVSQTATECAQQLYRYRPKVPFHIWVAPRPPFGYQDTNAAKIKERLLQTNEMTAFLLRIDRQTGKRGAEKDWALEAYCQIMANRHYSLNNLRDDLRSLLTEMGNTFICVGSDSDPQSLESLKAAAQALDRAHNSAVAKAKNITLSEYRARQSKDYLDPNEIFECEKFRISDSYGIEVTESLVEMDKGGRLIRAIAGLEAILAPPEESFTDPKTGQIYPTPPTIVTQKDRTERDNLPLCIDWGNYSARWLARFNLGLHQILASLMKGDEVTADDPTLLKMTEIAIHCAAHVKAILGFTIPLDCKPIWLLATLVEQLGLKLTFRKQGKRGQQVKLFSLSKEELEFALQVIAHRVEKRNQKENRTYYAAQNPAAYSVSPNQQPVSTPPPDAIGNSHCQGEDTTEFESPPTDRVTLLHCVEILRSGIKQGVDAIKGILKRWVEDLRWDTVLELEAIAPDELRLVEDQVPEFYALLNEEVLPMEG
;
A
#
# COMPACT_ATOMS: atom_id res chain seq x y z
N MET A 1 -27.84 -62.62 1.69
CA MET A 1 -27.35 -61.58 0.76
C MET A 1 -25.87 -61.39 1.06
N SER A 2 -24.99 -61.58 0.07
CA SER A 2 -23.56 -61.28 0.24
C SER A 2 -23.36 -59.77 0.30
N SER A 3 -22.65 -59.28 1.31
CA SER A 3 -22.15 -57.89 1.31
C SER A 3 -21.06 -57.77 0.25
N ALA A 4 -21.28 -56.97 -0.78
CA ALA A 4 -20.26 -56.71 -1.79
C ALA A 4 -19.00 -56.15 -1.11
N THR A 5 -17.88 -56.88 -1.21
CA THR A 5 -16.57 -56.40 -0.77
C THR A 5 -16.18 -55.21 -1.64
N THR A 6 -16.02 -54.04 -1.01
CA THR A 6 -15.56 -52.83 -1.69
C THR A 6 -14.08 -52.99 -2.05
N GLU A 7 -13.80 -53.29 -3.30
CA GLU A 7 -12.44 -53.27 -3.84
C GLU A 7 -11.95 -51.82 -4.03
N TYR A 8 -10.71 -51.57 -3.65
CA TYR A 8 -10.02 -50.29 -3.82
C TYR A 8 -8.92 -50.44 -4.87
N PRO A 9 -8.56 -49.38 -5.62
CA PRO A 9 -7.55 -49.48 -6.68
C PRO A 9 -6.18 -49.88 -6.10
N ASN A 10 -5.39 -50.60 -6.91
CA ASN A 10 -4.01 -50.98 -6.61
C ASN A 10 -3.80 -51.67 -5.25
N ASN A 11 -4.75 -52.52 -4.86
CA ASN A 11 -4.79 -53.26 -3.59
C ASN A 11 -4.78 -52.37 -2.32
N LEU A 12 -5.03 -51.05 -2.45
CA LEU A 12 -5.01 -50.13 -1.32
C LEU A 12 -5.97 -50.55 -0.22
N THR A 13 -5.53 -50.50 1.03
CA THR A 13 -6.44 -50.69 2.16
C THR A 13 -7.44 -49.54 2.23
N ALA A 14 -8.60 -49.77 2.85
CA ALA A 14 -9.60 -48.73 3.08
C ALA A 14 -9.02 -47.52 3.83
N ALA A 15 -8.07 -47.75 4.74
CA ALA A 15 -7.38 -46.72 5.50
C ALA A 15 -6.43 -45.89 4.62
N GLU A 16 -5.57 -46.52 3.80
CA GLU A 16 -4.66 -45.81 2.89
C GLU A 16 -5.43 -45.00 1.85
N HIS A 17 -6.44 -45.60 1.20
CA HIS A 17 -7.26 -44.90 0.22
C HIS A 17 -8.03 -43.73 0.84
N HIS A 18 -8.54 -43.88 2.08
CA HIS A 18 -9.16 -42.76 2.81
C HIS A 18 -8.14 -41.66 3.17
N GLU A 19 -6.93 -42.02 3.62
CA GLU A 19 -5.89 -41.04 3.92
C GLU A 19 -5.49 -40.24 2.67
N LEU A 20 -5.28 -40.90 1.54
CA LEU A 20 -4.91 -40.22 0.29
C LEU A 20 -6.06 -39.34 -0.22
N ARG A 21 -7.27 -39.89 -0.33
CA ARG A 21 -8.42 -39.20 -0.94
C ARG A 21 -9.03 -38.13 -0.05
N THR A 22 -9.23 -38.42 1.24
CA THR A 22 -9.90 -37.54 2.20
C THR A 22 -8.90 -36.82 3.09
N GLY A 23 -7.89 -37.52 3.60
CA GLY A 23 -6.86 -36.95 4.49
C GLY A 23 -5.81 -36.05 3.82
N SER A 24 -5.65 -36.14 2.49
CA SER A 24 -4.74 -35.29 1.69
C SER A 24 -5.40 -34.73 0.41
N ALA A 25 -6.73 -34.81 0.29
CA ALA A 25 -7.51 -34.26 -0.84
C ALA A 25 -7.06 -34.69 -2.26
N ILE A 26 -6.47 -35.88 -2.41
CA ILE A 26 -5.95 -36.37 -3.69
C ILE A 26 -7.08 -36.90 -4.59
N HIS A 27 -7.05 -36.53 -5.86
CA HIS A 27 -8.02 -36.95 -6.88
C HIS A 27 -7.95 -38.46 -7.15
N PRO A 28 -9.07 -39.21 -7.18
CA PRO A 28 -9.05 -40.68 -7.31
C PRO A 28 -8.25 -41.20 -8.51
N ALA A 29 -8.39 -40.58 -9.69
CA ALA A 29 -7.65 -40.99 -10.89
C ALA A 29 -6.12 -40.75 -10.81
N LEU A 30 -5.63 -39.97 -9.83
CA LEU A 30 -4.20 -39.84 -9.55
C LEU A 30 -3.73 -40.92 -8.56
N ILE A 31 -4.60 -41.29 -7.61
CA ILE A 31 -4.38 -42.42 -6.68
C ILE A 31 -4.21 -43.71 -7.48
N GLU A 32 -5.18 -44.01 -8.35
CA GLU A 32 -5.26 -45.19 -9.21
C GLU A 32 -4.05 -45.37 -10.15
N ARG A 33 -3.36 -44.30 -10.53
CA ARG A 33 -2.18 -44.39 -11.42
C ARG A 33 -0.84 -44.50 -10.70
N ASN A 34 -0.75 -44.09 -9.43
CA ASN A 34 0.55 -43.80 -8.80
C ASN A 34 0.75 -44.39 -7.40
N PHE A 35 -0.30 -44.82 -6.72
CA PHE A 35 -0.23 -45.29 -5.33
C PHE A 35 -0.65 -46.76 -5.27
N PHE A 36 0.23 -47.61 -4.74
CA PHE A 36 0.06 -49.06 -4.73
C PHE A 36 0.30 -49.60 -3.33
N HIS A 37 -0.57 -50.46 -2.83
CA HIS A 37 -0.26 -51.20 -1.60
C HIS A 37 0.67 -52.36 -1.92
N ILE A 38 1.77 -52.45 -1.17
CA ILE A 38 2.71 -53.57 -1.25
C ILE A 38 2.99 -54.12 0.15
N GLU A 39 2.96 -55.44 0.28
CA GLU A 39 3.22 -56.19 1.51
C GLU A 39 4.05 -57.46 1.24
N GLY A 40 4.54 -58.08 2.31
CA GLY A 40 5.40 -59.27 2.20
C GLY A 40 6.73 -59.00 1.48
N GLU A 41 7.37 -60.06 0.99
CA GLU A 41 8.75 -59.99 0.46
C GLU A 41 8.87 -59.18 -0.85
N THR A 42 7.76 -58.95 -1.57
CA THR A 42 7.71 -58.14 -2.81
C THR A 42 8.29 -56.74 -2.65
N ILE A 43 8.22 -56.18 -1.44
CA ILE A 43 8.80 -54.88 -1.09
C ILE A 43 10.30 -54.82 -1.36
N TYR A 44 11.01 -55.94 -1.24
CA TYR A 44 12.44 -55.99 -1.49
C TYR A 44 12.79 -55.80 -2.97
N ASP A 45 11.89 -56.14 -3.89
CA ASP A 45 12.10 -55.93 -5.33
C ASP A 45 12.01 -54.44 -5.68
N TYR A 46 11.06 -53.71 -5.07
CA TYR A 46 10.93 -52.25 -5.19
C TYR A 46 12.04 -51.48 -4.47
N LEU A 47 12.52 -51.97 -3.33
CA LEU A 47 13.45 -51.23 -2.47
C LEU A 47 14.92 -51.56 -2.73
N PHE A 48 15.29 -52.81 -3.06
CA PHE A 48 16.68 -53.24 -3.16
C PHE A 48 17.26 -53.23 -4.58
N ILE A 49 16.84 -52.24 -5.38
CA ILE A 49 17.27 -51.99 -6.77
C ILE A 49 18.77 -51.64 -6.92
N SER A 50 19.45 -51.21 -5.85
CA SER A 50 20.87 -50.80 -5.92
C SER A 50 21.82 -52.00 -5.83
N ASN A 51 22.71 -52.12 -6.82
CA ASN A 51 23.81 -53.09 -6.81
C ASN A 51 24.85 -52.82 -5.69
N LYS A 52 24.81 -51.66 -5.03
CA LYS A 52 25.68 -51.30 -3.89
C LYS A 52 25.16 -51.81 -2.53
N ILE A 53 24.05 -52.53 -2.50
CA ILE A 53 23.50 -53.14 -1.28
C ILE A 53 24.31 -54.41 -0.95
N PRO A 54 24.79 -54.60 0.29
CA PRO A 54 25.56 -55.78 0.67
C PRO A 54 24.74 -57.07 0.51
N ARG A 55 25.28 -58.01 -0.29
CA ARG A 55 24.71 -59.32 -0.59
C ARG A 55 25.68 -60.44 -0.20
N LYS A 56 25.13 -61.61 0.16
CA LYS A 56 25.86 -62.86 0.39
C LYS A 56 26.28 -63.48 -0.95
N ASN A 57 27.20 -64.45 -0.93
CA ASN A 57 27.70 -65.14 -2.13
C ASN A 57 26.56 -65.73 -3.00
N ALA A 58 25.44 -66.12 -2.40
CA ALA A 58 24.23 -66.60 -3.09
C ALA A 58 23.28 -65.48 -3.57
N GLY A 59 23.75 -64.25 -3.77
CA GLY A 59 22.99 -63.11 -4.30
C GLY A 59 21.97 -62.46 -3.35
N ARG A 60 21.52 -63.16 -2.30
CA ARG A 60 20.59 -62.65 -1.27
C ARG A 60 21.19 -61.48 -0.47
N VAL A 61 20.39 -60.45 -0.19
CA VAL A 61 20.77 -59.31 0.67
C VAL A 61 21.15 -59.77 2.08
N THR A 62 22.10 -59.10 2.72
CA THR A 62 22.58 -59.44 4.07
C THR A 62 21.49 -59.34 5.15
N ASP A 63 21.57 -60.23 6.15
CA ASP A 63 20.55 -60.35 7.21
C ASP A 63 20.41 -59.09 8.08
N ALA A 64 21.42 -58.22 8.10
CA ALA A 64 21.38 -56.93 8.76
C ALA A 64 20.48 -55.92 8.00
N TYR A 65 20.60 -55.86 6.67
CA TYR A 65 19.72 -55.05 5.83
C TYR A 65 18.28 -55.59 5.85
N ILE A 66 18.10 -56.91 5.77
CA ILE A 66 16.77 -57.54 5.88
C ILE A 66 16.13 -57.16 7.23
N ARG A 67 16.84 -57.33 8.37
CA ARG A 67 16.32 -56.93 9.69
C ARG A 67 15.98 -55.44 9.80
N GLN A 68 16.77 -54.55 9.19
CA GLN A 68 16.49 -53.11 9.21
C GLN A 68 15.16 -52.77 8.50
N TYR A 69 14.87 -53.43 7.38
CA TYR A 69 13.69 -53.18 6.55
C TYR A 69 12.52 -54.16 6.79
N GLN A 70 12.68 -55.14 7.69
CA GLN A 70 11.67 -56.15 8.03
C GLN A 70 10.32 -55.56 8.47
N HIS A 71 10.33 -54.37 9.08
CA HIS A 71 9.13 -53.63 9.47
C HIS A 71 8.19 -53.30 8.29
N LEU A 72 8.73 -53.21 7.07
CA LEU A 72 7.95 -52.94 5.86
C LEU A 72 7.09 -54.13 5.44
N LEU A 73 7.45 -55.37 5.79
CA LEU A 73 6.71 -56.58 5.42
C LEU A 73 5.23 -56.56 5.87
N LEU A 74 4.92 -55.74 6.89
CA LEU A 74 3.59 -55.45 7.42
C LEU A 74 2.76 -54.47 6.56
N GLY A 75 3.22 -54.18 5.34
CA GLY A 75 2.54 -53.38 4.35
C GLY A 75 2.92 -51.89 4.37
N GLY A 76 2.70 -51.26 3.22
CA GLY A 76 2.75 -49.81 3.06
C GLY A 76 2.43 -49.37 1.64
N THR A 77 2.22 -48.07 1.48
CA THR A 77 1.89 -47.47 0.19
C THR A 77 3.16 -47.14 -0.59
N TRP A 78 3.44 -47.86 -1.68
CA TRP A 78 4.41 -47.47 -2.69
C TRP A 78 3.89 -46.30 -3.53
N ILE A 79 4.78 -45.37 -3.83
CA ILE A 79 4.50 -44.18 -4.63
C ILE A 79 5.40 -44.23 -5.87
N GLN A 80 4.76 -44.48 -7.01
CA GLN A 80 5.42 -44.63 -8.29
C GLN A 80 5.77 -43.25 -8.90
N SER A 81 6.94 -43.16 -9.50
CA SER A 81 7.42 -41.98 -10.24
C SER A 81 7.65 -42.31 -11.72
N LEU A 82 7.69 -41.28 -12.57
CA LEU A 82 8.07 -41.37 -13.99
C LEU A 82 9.50 -40.84 -14.21
N ASP A 83 10.28 -41.47 -15.08
CA ASP A 83 11.66 -41.04 -15.34
C ASP A 83 11.77 -40.02 -16.49
N PRO A 84 12.19 -38.76 -16.22
CA PRO A 84 12.29 -37.70 -17.22
C PRO A 84 13.35 -37.97 -18.30
N PHE A 85 14.22 -38.97 -18.13
CA PHE A 85 15.24 -39.38 -19.10
C PHE A 85 14.90 -40.68 -19.87
N LYS A 86 13.80 -41.36 -19.52
CA LYS A 86 13.36 -42.63 -20.12
C LYS A 86 11.97 -42.49 -20.76
N ASN A 87 11.75 -41.42 -21.52
CA ASN A 87 10.47 -41.07 -22.15
C ASN A 87 9.29 -41.14 -21.17
N TRP A 88 9.49 -40.71 -19.92
CA TRP A 88 8.49 -40.72 -18.85
C TRP A 88 7.86 -42.08 -18.56
N GLN A 89 8.56 -43.17 -18.85
CA GLN A 89 8.17 -44.50 -18.37
C GLN A 89 8.27 -44.57 -16.84
N PRO A 90 7.54 -45.49 -16.18
CA PRO A 90 7.71 -45.77 -14.76
C PRO A 90 9.18 -45.97 -14.40
N MET A 91 9.62 -45.24 -13.38
CA MET A 91 10.97 -45.28 -12.83
C MET A 91 11.11 -46.45 -11.86
N ASP A 92 12.23 -47.18 -11.93
CA ASP A 92 12.52 -48.27 -10.97
C ASP A 92 12.68 -47.76 -9.52
N TRP A 93 12.89 -46.45 -9.36
CA TRP A 93 12.92 -45.75 -8.08
C TRP A 93 11.56 -45.12 -7.78
N GLY A 94 11.14 -45.26 -6.53
CA GLY A 94 10.00 -44.61 -5.91
C GLY A 94 10.22 -44.51 -4.41
N ARG A 95 9.16 -44.29 -3.63
CA ARG A 95 9.24 -44.30 -2.16
C ARG A 95 8.08 -45.07 -1.56
N ILE A 96 8.34 -45.77 -0.46
CA ILE A 96 7.29 -46.41 0.33
C ILE A 96 6.97 -45.55 1.56
N LYS A 97 5.67 -45.37 1.83
CA LYS A 97 5.15 -44.91 3.11
C LYS A 97 4.77 -46.14 3.94
N PRO A 98 5.51 -46.50 5.01
CA PRO A 98 5.20 -47.69 5.80
C PRO A 98 3.91 -47.53 6.60
N ASN A 99 3.13 -48.61 6.76
CA ASN A 99 2.03 -48.64 7.73
C ASN A 99 2.56 -48.55 9.17
N PHE A 100 3.72 -49.17 9.43
CA PHE A 100 4.37 -49.23 10.74
C PHE A 100 5.82 -48.67 10.66
N PRO A 101 6.01 -47.34 10.65
CA PRO A 101 7.31 -46.72 10.41
C PRO A 101 8.29 -47.01 11.56
N ARG A 102 9.49 -47.52 11.24
CA ARG A 102 10.55 -47.70 12.24
C ARG A 102 11.03 -46.37 12.82
N ILE A 103 11.59 -46.41 14.02
CA ILE A 103 12.26 -45.25 14.63
C ILE A 103 13.70 -45.15 14.11
N ASP A 104 14.10 -43.94 13.69
CA ASP A 104 15.50 -43.56 13.47
C ASP A 104 16.19 -43.44 14.84
N TRP A 105 17.11 -44.36 15.13
CA TRP A 105 17.81 -44.46 16.42
C TRP A 105 18.73 -43.27 16.73
N GLN A 106 19.16 -42.50 15.71
CA GLN A 106 19.96 -41.28 15.92
C GLN A 106 19.07 -40.07 16.22
N LYS A 107 17.87 -40.02 15.63
CA LYS A 107 16.98 -38.85 15.69
C LYS A 107 15.80 -39.01 16.64
N GLY A 108 15.55 -40.20 17.17
CA GLY A 108 14.41 -40.52 18.02
C GLY A 108 13.05 -40.28 17.36
N LYS A 109 12.96 -40.42 16.02
CA LYS A 109 11.77 -40.05 15.23
C LYS A 109 11.35 -41.16 14.25
N PRO A 110 10.05 -41.34 13.98
CA PRO A 110 9.58 -42.29 12.98
C PRO A 110 10.02 -41.88 11.58
N VAL A 111 10.52 -42.85 10.80
CA VAL A 111 10.86 -42.69 9.39
C VAL A 111 9.58 -42.78 8.57
N LYS A 112 8.96 -41.64 8.28
CA LYS A 112 7.65 -41.55 7.60
C LYS A 112 7.65 -42.10 6.16
N TYR A 113 8.80 -42.06 5.50
CA TYR A 113 8.98 -42.50 4.11
C TYR A 113 10.38 -43.10 3.96
N GLU A 114 10.49 -44.24 3.29
CA GLU A 114 11.75 -44.90 2.96
C GLU A 114 12.02 -44.78 1.45
N SER A 115 13.27 -44.44 1.09
CA SER A 115 13.77 -44.47 -0.28
C SER A 115 14.65 -45.73 -0.48
N PRO A 116 14.75 -46.27 -1.71
CA PRO A 116 15.67 -47.36 -2.04
C PRO A 116 17.10 -47.11 -1.53
N PRO A 117 17.64 -47.93 -0.60
CA PRO A 117 18.94 -47.66 0.00
C PRO A 117 20.08 -47.75 -1.01
N LYS A 118 21.14 -46.97 -0.76
CA LYS A 118 22.31 -46.85 -1.64
C LYS A 118 21.96 -46.40 -3.08
N THR A 119 20.82 -45.74 -3.26
CA THR A 119 20.52 -44.89 -4.43
C THR A 119 20.60 -43.41 -4.04
N PRO A 120 20.94 -42.49 -4.95
CA PRO A 120 20.61 -41.08 -4.79
C PRO A 120 19.09 -40.90 -4.74
N ASN A 121 18.60 -39.95 -3.93
CA ASN A 121 17.20 -39.54 -4.03
C ASN A 121 16.94 -38.98 -5.44
N ARG A 122 15.81 -39.37 -6.06
CA ARG A 122 15.26 -38.76 -7.27
C ARG A 122 14.14 -37.78 -6.89
N VAL A 123 13.54 -37.08 -7.85
CA VAL A 123 12.27 -36.35 -7.64
C VAL A 123 11.07 -37.15 -8.14
N THR A 124 9.88 -36.86 -7.62
CA THR A 124 8.65 -37.58 -7.97
C THR A 124 7.86 -36.82 -9.04
N TYR A 125 7.76 -37.43 -10.23
CA TYR A 125 6.87 -37.05 -11.32
C TYR A 125 5.71 -38.06 -11.38
N PHE A 126 4.47 -37.59 -11.21
CA PHE A 126 3.28 -38.45 -11.27
C PHE A 126 2.81 -38.70 -12.71
N ASP A 127 2.23 -39.86 -12.99
CA ASP A 127 1.35 -40.08 -14.14
C ASP A 127 0.02 -39.35 -13.90
N VAL A 128 -0.19 -38.25 -14.64
CA VAL A 128 -1.34 -37.35 -14.50
C VAL A 128 -2.46 -37.75 -15.45
N ALA A 129 -3.58 -38.22 -14.89
CA ALA A 129 -4.77 -38.58 -15.64
C ALA A 129 -5.40 -37.41 -16.41
N ASN A 130 -6.05 -37.72 -17.54
CA ASN A 130 -6.73 -36.73 -18.41
C ASN A 130 -7.61 -35.71 -17.65
N PRO A 131 -8.49 -36.08 -16.71
CA PRO A 131 -9.34 -35.09 -16.02
C PRO A 131 -8.58 -34.07 -15.18
N ILE A 132 -7.32 -34.37 -14.82
CA ILE A 132 -6.44 -33.47 -14.09
C ILE A 132 -5.65 -32.60 -15.08
N TRP A 133 -5.16 -33.18 -16.17
CA TRP A 133 -4.55 -32.43 -17.27
C TRP A 133 -5.54 -31.38 -17.83
N ASP A 134 -6.80 -31.75 -18.03
CA ASP A 134 -7.83 -30.83 -18.53
C ASP A 134 -8.09 -29.67 -17.54
N LYS A 135 -7.96 -29.89 -16.22
CA LYS A 135 -7.97 -28.80 -15.21
C LYS A 135 -6.74 -27.90 -15.31
N VAL A 136 -5.55 -28.45 -15.51
CA VAL A 136 -4.30 -27.68 -15.72
C VAL A 136 -4.44 -26.80 -16.96
N ALA A 137 -4.88 -27.39 -18.08
CA ALA A 137 -5.13 -26.68 -19.34
C ALA A 137 -6.13 -25.53 -19.16
N LYS A 138 -7.27 -25.77 -18.48
CA LYS A 138 -8.26 -24.73 -18.18
C LYS A 138 -7.70 -23.64 -17.25
N ARG A 139 -6.90 -24.00 -16.23
CA ARG A 139 -6.32 -23.04 -15.27
C ARG A 139 -5.33 -22.08 -15.94
N TYR A 140 -4.49 -22.57 -16.83
CA TYR A 140 -3.44 -21.76 -17.46
C TYR A 140 -3.82 -21.24 -18.86
N LEU A 141 -5.07 -21.41 -19.28
CA LEU A 141 -5.60 -20.95 -20.57
C LEU A 141 -4.95 -21.55 -21.84
N ILE A 142 -4.20 -22.65 -21.68
CA ILE A 142 -3.45 -23.28 -22.77
C ILE A 142 -4.24 -24.47 -23.30
N LYS A 143 -4.42 -24.50 -24.62
CA LYS A 143 -5.12 -25.62 -25.27
C LYS A 143 -4.23 -26.86 -25.24
N ARG A 144 -4.84 -27.99 -24.86
CA ARG A 144 -4.20 -29.32 -24.86
C ARG A 144 -3.81 -29.81 -26.26
N TYR A 145 -4.50 -29.31 -27.28
CA TYR A 145 -4.27 -29.61 -28.70
C TYR A 145 -4.27 -28.31 -29.50
N HIS A 146 -3.51 -28.25 -30.58
CA HIS A 146 -3.42 -27.05 -31.41
C HIS A 146 -4.76 -26.71 -32.10
N SER A 147 -4.97 -25.45 -32.49
CA SER A 147 -6.27 -24.99 -33.01
C SER A 147 -6.56 -25.35 -34.47
N LEU A 148 -5.55 -25.60 -35.31
CA LEU A 148 -5.75 -26.00 -36.72
C LEU A 148 -6.06 -27.50 -36.85
N LEU A 149 -6.96 -27.86 -37.77
CA LEU A 149 -7.38 -29.26 -37.95
C LEU A 149 -6.21 -30.20 -38.24
N ALA A 150 -5.27 -29.79 -39.11
CA ALA A 150 -4.07 -30.58 -39.41
C ALA A 150 -3.20 -30.84 -38.17
N LEU A 151 -3.04 -29.84 -37.30
CA LEU A 151 -2.27 -29.99 -36.06
C LEU A 151 -3.02 -30.85 -35.04
N ARG A 152 -4.36 -30.73 -34.89
CA ARG A 152 -5.15 -31.65 -34.05
C ARG A 152 -5.07 -33.11 -34.51
N LEU A 153 -4.95 -33.33 -35.82
CA LEU A 153 -4.79 -34.67 -36.38
C LEU A 153 -3.38 -35.20 -36.12
N LEU A 154 -2.35 -34.34 -36.22
CA LEU A 154 -0.97 -34.68 -35.83
C LEU A 154 -0.86 -35.02 -34.32
N ASP A 155 -1.47 -34.21 -33.45
CA ASP A 155 -1.52 -34.44 -32.00
C ASP A 155 -2.27 -35.74 -31.63
N LYS A 156 -3.21 -36.18 -32.48
CA LYS A 156 -3.90 -37.47 -32.32
C LYS A 156 -3.06 -38.67 -32.77
N LEU A 157 -2.19 -38.47 -33.76
CA LEU A 157 -1.29 -39.52 -34.27
C LEU A 157 -0.05 -39.68 -33.36
N ASN A 158 0.43 -38.58 -32.78
CA ASN A 158 1.54 -38.56 -31.82
C ASN A 158 1.05 -37.93 -30.50
N PRO A 159 0.26 -38.65 -29.68
CA PRO A 159 -0.30 -38.10 -28.45
C PRO A 159 0.81 -37.85 -27.43
N LEU A 160 1.11 -36.57 -27.19
CA LEU A 160 1.95 -36.15 -26.07
C LEU A 160 1.38 -36.68 -24.75
N ILE A 161 2.29 -36.98 -23.82
CA ILE A 161 1.94 -37.22 -22.42
C ILE A 161 2.15 -35.95 -21.58
N PHE A 162 1.52 -35.90 -20.40
CA PHE A 162 1.37 -34.68 -19.61
C PHE A 162 2.68 -33.89 -19.45
N TRP A 163 3.78 -34.54 -19.05
CA TRP A 163 5.05 -33.86 -18.82
C TRP A 163 5.76 -33.39 -20.10
N GLU A 164 5.53 -34.05 -21.25
CA GLU A 164 6.02 -33.55 -22.53
C GLU A 164 5.29 -32.28 -22.95
N TRP A 165 3.96 -32.25 -22.76
CA TRP A 165 3.16 -31.05 -22.97
C TRP A 165 3.57 -29.91 -22.00
N ILE A 166 3.78 -30.20 -20.71
CA ILE A 166 4.35 -29.22 -19.77
C ILE A 166 5.70 -28.69 -20.28
N LYS A 167 6.59 -29.55 -20.78
CA LYS A 167 7.89 -29.15 -21.33
C LYS A 167 7.77 -28.29 -22.60
N GLN A 168 6.70 -28.44 -23.39
CA GLN A 168 6.44 -27.55 -24.54
C GLN A 168 5.88 -26.18 -24.13
N HIS A 169 5.31 -26.07 -22.93
CA HIS A 169 4.70 -24.85 -22.40
C HIS A 169 5.48 -24.26 -21.19
N PRO A 170 6.60 -23.55 -21.43
CA PRO A 170 7.39 -22.87 -20.39
C PRO A 170 6.65 -21.73 -19.67
N GLU A 171 5.54 -21.24 -20.23
CA GLU A 171 4.63 -20.30 -19.58
C GLU A 171 3.90 -20.91 -18.36
N ILE A 172 3.84 -22.24 -18.24
CA ILE A 172 3.21 -22.91 -17.09
C ILE A 172 4.19 -22.95 -15.90
N PRO A 173 3.86 -22.33 -14.75
CA PRO A 173 4.71 -22.34 -13.58
C PRO A 173 4.70 -23.72 -12.91
N ILE A 174 5.87 -24.15 -12.41
CA ILE A 174 6.03 -25.43 -11.71
C ILE A 174 6.24 -25.20 -10.21
N ILE A 175 5.40 -25.84 -9.38
CA ILE A 175 5.51 -25.77 -7.93
C ILE A 175 6.42 -26.90 -7.42
N LEU A 176 7.44 -26.55 -6.62
CA LEU A 176 8.25 -27.52 -5.88
C LEU A 176 7.78 -27.57 -4.42
N CYS A 177 7.42 -28.76 -3.95
CA CYS A 177 6.96 -28.96 -2.58
C CYS A 177 7.62 -30.19 -1.91
N GLU A 178 7.60 -30.23 -0.58
CA GLU A 178 8.19 -31.31 0.21
C GLU A 178 7.20 -32.47 0.39
N GLY A 179 7.44 -33.58 -0.29
CA GLY A 179 6.68 -34.82 -0.14
C GLY A 179 5.54 -35.00 -1.15
N GLU A 180 5.25 -36.27 -1.41
CA GLU A 180 4.49 -36.75 -2.57
C GLU A 180 3.00 -36.43 -2.47
N LYS A 181 2.40 -36.57 -1.28
CA LYS A 181 0.98 -36.25 -1.06
C LYS A 181 0.65 -34.79 -1.35
N LYS A 182 1.60 -33.87 -1.09
CA LYS A 182 1.44 -32.43 -1.34
C LYS A 182 1.45 -32.12 -2.83
N ALA A 183 2.39 -32.68 -3.58
CA ALA A 183 2.39 -32.54 -5.04
C ALA A 183 1.13 -33.16 -5.67
N ALA A 184 0.69 -34.33 -5.18
CA ALA A 184 -0.53 -34.98 -5.62
C ALA A 184 -1.79 -34.13 -5.32
N CYS A 185 -1.87 -33.49 -4.14
CA CYS A 185 -2.92 -32.55 -3.78
C CYS A 185 -2.91 -31.32 -4.70
N LEU A 186 -1.75 -30.73 -4.96
CA LEU A 186 -1.60 -29.57 -5.88
C LEU A 186 -2.07 -29.90 -7.30
N LEU A 187 -1.62 -31.04 -7.85
CA LEU A 187 -2.05 -31.54 -9.15
C LEU A 187 -3.56 -31.76 -9.19
N SER A 188 -4.16 -32.31 -8.13
CA SER A 188 -5.62 -32.56 -8.01
C SER A 188 -6.47 -31.27 -8.14
N LEU A 189 -5.88 -30.13 -7.81
CA LEU A 189 -6.44 -28.77 -7.91
C LEU A 189 -6.06 -28.04 -9.22
N GLY A 190 -5.29 -28.70 -10.10
CA GLY A 190 -4.87 -28.17 -11.41
C GLY A 190 -3.56 -27.37 -11.38
N PHE A 191 -2.82 -27.34 -10.28
CA PHE A 191 -1.48 -26.73 -10.25
C PHE A 191 -0.42 -27.76 -10.63
N VAL A 192 0.52 -27.39 -11.50
CA VAL A 192 1.62 -28.29 -11.87
C VAL A 192 2.63 -28.34 -10.73
N ALA A 193 2.83 -29.54 -10.15
CA ALA A 193 3.71 -29.71 -9.00
C ALA A 193 4.62 -30.93 -9.13
N ILE A 194 5.86 -30.79 -8.67
CA ILE A 194 6.86 -31.86 -8.56
C ILE A 194 7.17 -32.05 -7.08
N ALA A 195 7.21 -33.30 -6.62
CA ALA A 195 7.52 -33.63 -5.23
C ALA A 195 9.02 -33.84 -5.02
N LEU A 196 9.57 -33.15 -4.01
CA LEU A 196 10.92 -33.35 -3.52
C LEU A 196 10.87 -34.28 -2.29
N PRO A 197 11.75 -35.30 -2.17
CA PRO A 197 11.76 -36.20 -1.01
C PRO A 197 12.02 -35.54 0.36
N GLY A 198 12.57 -34.32 0.33
CA GLY A 198 12.83 -33.43 1.46
C GLY A 198 13.27 -32.05 0.94
N ILE A 199 13.18 -31.01 1.78
CA ILE A 199 13.57 -29.61 1.39
C ILE A 199 14.97 -29.46 0.77
N TRP A 200 15.90 -30.36 1.06
CA TRP A 200 17.27 -30.32 0.55
C TRP A 200 17.42 -30.93 -0.86
N ASN A 201 16.41 -31.64 -1.38
CA ASN A 201 16.49 -32.42 -2.62
C ASN A 201 16.12 -31.66 -3.90
N GLY A 202 15.93 -30.35 -3.85
CA GLY A 202 15.79 -29.51 -5.06
C GLY A 202 17.11 -29.28 -5.82
N ARG A 203 18.23 -29.77 -5.29
CA ARG A 203 19.58 -29.53 -5.81
C ARG A 203 20.57 -30.63 -5.37
N VAL A 204 21.74 -30.65 -5.99
CA VAL A 204 22.85 -31.58 -5.72
C VAL A 204 24.18 -30.84 -5.72
N GLY A 205 25.23 -31.44 -5.16
CA GLY A 205 26.56 -30.84 -5.03
C GLY A 205 26.89 -30.37 -3.62
N GLN A 206 28.13 -29.97 -3.39
CA GLN A 206 28.60 -29.34 -2.16
C GLN A 206 28.26 -27.85 -2.15
N GLN A 207 27.96 -27.34 -0.96
CA GLN A 207 27.65 -25.92 -0.77
C GLN A 207 28.81 -25.05 -1.25
N ASP A 208 28.49 -23.95 -1.94
CA ASP A 208 29.44 -22.92 -2.41
C ASP A 208 30.55 -23.40 -3.37
N PHE A 209 30.54 -24.67 -3.80
CA PHE A 209 31.48 -25.25 -4.78
C PHE A 209 30.78 -25.68 -6.09
N ASP A 210 29.98 -26.75 -6.07
CA ASP A 210 29.35 -27.34 -7.27
C ASP A 210 27.82 -27.50 -7.13
N GLU A 211 27.20 -26.78 -6.19
CA GLU A 211 25.76 -26.79 -5.96
C GLU A 211 24.99 -26.35 -7.22
N ARG A 212 24.21 -27.29 -7.78
CA ARG A 212 23.44 -27.14 -9.03
C ARG A 212 22.04 -27.73 -8.88
N LEU A 213 21.13 -27.32 -9.77
CA LEU A 213 19.76 -27.82 -9.79
C LEU A 213 19.73 -29.36 -9.85
N HIS A 214 18.75 -29.99 -9.20
CA HIS A 214 18.66 -31.44 -9.18
C HIS A 214 18.56 -31.99 -10.61
N PRO A 215 19.32 -33.03 -11.01
CA PRO A 215 19.36 -33.50 -12.40
C PRO A 215 17.98 -33.75 -13.00
N ASP A 216 17.08 -34.40 -12.24
CA ASP A 216 15.71 -34.67 -12.67
C ASP A 216 14.85 -33.42 -12.91
N LEU A 217 15.20 -32.26 -12.36
CA LEU A 217 14.49 -30.98 -12.60
C LEU A 217 15.03 -30.25 -13.84
N VAL A 218 16.25 -30.55 -14.29
CA VAL A 218 16.86 -29.90 -15.47
C VAL A 218 16.03 -30.06 -16.75
N PRO A 219 15.40 -31.22 -17.05
CA PRO A 219 14.49 -31.37 -18.20
C PRO A 219 13.29 -30.41 -18.23
N MET A 220 12.95 -29.79 -17.09
CA MET A 220 11.90 -28.78 -16.95
C MET A 220 12.44 -27.34 -16.85
N ALA A 221 13.74 -27.18 -16.61
CA ALA A 221 14.38 -25.88 -16.38
C ALA A 221 14.72 -25.16 -17.69
N GLN A 222 13.69 -24.70 -18.40
CA GLN A 222 13.82 -23.90 -19.63
C GLN A 222 13.95 -22.41 -19.30
N ALA A 223 14.75 -21.70 -20.10
CA ALA A 223 14.96 -20.26 -19.95
C ALA A 223 13.62 -19.50 -19.87
N GLY A 224 13.47 -18.66 -18.84
CA GLY A 224 12.25 -17.89 -18.59
C GLY A 224 11.09 -18.65 -17.92
N ARG A 225 11.15 -19.99 -17.73
CA ARG A 225 10.11 -20.71 -16.97
C ARG A 225 10.10 -20.24 -15.51
N LYS A 226 8.91 -20.06 -14.94
CA LYS A 226 8.71 -19.77 -13.51
C LYS A 226 8.64 -21.07 -12.69
N PHE A 227 9.44 -21.14 -11.62
CA PHE A 227 9.27 -22.10 -10.54
C PHE A 227 8.80 -21.40 -9.26
N ILE A 228 7.99 -22.10 -8.47
CA ILE A 228 7.46 -21.60 -7.20
C ILE A 228 7.77 -22.61 -6.10
N ILE A 229 8.55 -22.21 -5.08
CA ILE A 229 8.82 -23.09 -3.94
C ILE A 229 7.69 -22.92 -2.91
N LEU A 230 7.09 -24.03 -2.50
CA LEU A 230 6.03 -24.11 -1.49
C LEU A 230 6.36 -25.24 -0.50
N PHE A 231 7.08 -24.88 0.57
CA PHE A 231 7.44 -25.78 1.66
C PHE A 231 6.53 -25.56 2.88
N ASP A 232 6.58 -26.50 3.84
CA ASP A 232 5.69 -26.55 4.99
C ASP A 232 5.80 -25.31 5.88
N HIS A 233 4.67 -24.90 6.45
CA HIS A 233 4.63 -23.88 7.48
C HIS A 233 5.27 -24.39 8.79
N GLU A 234 6.22 -23.63 9.32
CA GLU A 234 7.00 -24.01 10.49
C GLU A 234 7.23 -22.84 11.45
N THR A 235 6.89 -23.06 12.71
CA THR A 235 7.02 -22.09 13.81
C THR A 235 8.31 -22.29 14.60
N LYS A 236 8.88 -23.49 14.60
CA LYS A 236 10.11 -23.81 15.35
C LYS A 236 11.33 -23.17 14.70
N ALA A 237 11.91 -22.15 15.35
CA ALA A 237 13.01 -21.33 14.83
C ALA A 237 14.15 -22.12 14.15
N LYS A 238 14.63 -23.21 14.76
CA LYS A 238 15.70 -24.06 14.19
C LYS A 238 15.29 -24.72 12.87
N THR A 239 14.08 -25.28 12.79
CA THR A 239 13.58 -25.90 11.55
C THR A 239 13.25 -24.83 10.51
N ARG A 240 12.65 -23.70 10.92
CA ARG A 240 12.34 -22.55 10.06
C ARG A 240 13.59 -21.98 9.38
N TRP A 241 14.74 -21.95 10.08
CA TRP A 241 16.04 -21.60 9.50
C TRP A 241 16.52 -22.61 8.44
N LEU A 242 16.37 -23.91 8.69
CA LEU A 242 16.73 -24.94 7.71
C LEU A 242 15.85 -24.87 6.46
N VAL A 243 14.54 -24.65 6.62
CA VAL A 243 13.60 -24.41 5.51
C VAL A 243 14.03 -23.19 4.71
N PHE A 244 14.35 -22.07 5.37
CA PHE A 244 14.85 -20.87 4.70
C PHE A 244 16.13 -21.09 3.90
N GLN A 245 17.15 -21.70 4.50
CA GLN A 245 18.41 -22.01 3.81
C GLN A 245 18.18 -22.93 2.61
N ALA A 246 17.33 -23.95 2.76
CA ALA A 246 17.00 -24.89 1.70
C ALA A 246 16.24 -24.22 0.55
N THR A 247 15.24 -23.39 0.84
CA THR A 247 14.51 -22.58 -0.15
C THR A 247 15.44 -21.65 -0.90
N VAL A 248 16.26 -20.86 -0.20
CA VAL A 248 17.17 -19.87 -0.83
C VAL A 248 18.20 -20.53 -1.75
N ARG A 249 18.77 -21.67 -1.34
CA ARG A 249 19.76 -22.40 -2.16
C ARG A 249 19.12 -23.09 -3.36
N THR A 250 17.92 -23.66 -3.21
CA THR A 250 17.16 -24.22 -4.34
C THR A 250 16.77 -23.12 -5.33
N ALA A 251 16.29 -21.98 -4.85
CA ALA A 251 15.93 -20.84 -5.68
C ALA A 251 17.13 -20.29 -6.47
N LYS A 252 18.31 -20.13 -5.83
CA LYS A 252 19.55 -19.79 -6.55
C LYS A 252 19.89 -20.80 -7.65
N ALA A 253 19.78 -22.10 -7.37
CA ALA A 253 20.08 -23.15 -8.34
C ALA A 253 19.11 -23.15 -9.55
N ILE A 254 17.85 -22.74 -9.33
CA ILE A 254 16.85 -22.48 -10.39
C ILE A 254 17.22 -21.23 -11.20
N GLU A 255 17.56 -20.12 -10.53
CA GLU A 255 18.00 -18.87 -11.18
C GLU A 255 19.26 -19.10 -12.04
N SER A 256 20.24 -19.86 -11.55
CA SER A 256 21.43 -20.26 -12.31
C SER A 256 21.14 -21.18 -13.51
N ALA A 257 19.98 -21.81 -13.57
CA ALA A 257 19.51 -22.56 -14.75
C ALA A 257 18.72 -21.69 -15.75
N GLY A 258 18.70 -20.36 -15.57
CA GLY A 258 18.00 -19.41 -16.46
C GLY A 258 16.49 -19.33 -16.22
N CYS A 259 15.99 -19.89 -15.12
CA CYS A 259 14.58 -19.86 -14.74
C CYS A 259 14.30 -18.75 -13.72
N PHE A 260 13.04 -18.31 -13.60
CA PHE A 260 12.61 -17.44 -12.51
C PHE A 260 12.19 -18.26 -11.28
N CYS A 261 12.48 -17.78 -10.07
CA CYS A 261 12.05 -18.43 -8.83
C CYS A 261 11.29 -17.48 -7.90
N GLU A 262 10.08 -17.89 -7.53
CA GLU A 262 9.27 -17.25 -6.49
C GLU A 262 9.05 -18.21 -5.31
N VAL A 263 8.66 -17.68 -4.15
CA VAL A 263 8.40 -18.46 -2.93
C VAL A 263 7.01 -18.14 -2.41
N ALA A 264 6.13 -19.15 -2.40
CA ALA A 264 4.81 -19.09 -1.82
C ALA A 264 4.86 -19.54 -0.36
N LEU A 265 4.08 -18.89 0.51
CA LEU A 265 4.09 -19.14 1.96
C LEU A 265 2.68 -19.49 2.44
N LEU A 266 2.56 -20.65 3.10
CA LEU A 266 1.33 -21.03 3.78
C LEU A 266 1.13 -20.14 5.03
N PRO A 267 -0.09 -19.63 5.29
CA PRO A 267 -0.36 -18.71 6.40
C PRO A 267 -0.46 -19.40 7.78
N GLY A 268 -0.47 -20.73 7.80
CA GLY A 268 -0.75 -21.52 9.00
C GLY A 268 -2.22 -21.46 9.48
N PRO A 269 -2.55 -22.15 10.59
CA PRO A 269 -1.66 -22.97 11.41
C PRO A 269 -1.31 -24.34 10.81
N GLU A 270 -1.99 -24.75 9.73
CA GLU A 270 -1.74 -26.03 9.05
C GLU A 270 -0.31 -26.09 8.50
N LYS A 271 0.31 -27.28 8.52
CA LYS A 271 1.73 -27.45 8.17
C LYS A 271 1.92 -27.75 6.69
N GLY A 272 1.32 -28.83 6.20
CA GLY A 272 1.34 -29.19 4.79
C GLY A 272 0.31 -28.40 3.98
N VAL A 273 0.56 -28.25 2.68
CA VAL A 273 -0.46 -27.72 1.75
C VAL A 273 -1.64 -28.68 1.60
N ASP A 274 -1.42 -30.00 1.78
CA ASP A 274 -2.49 -30.99 1.81
C ASP A 274 -3.36 -30.85 3.07
N ASP A 275 -2.74 -30.69 4.25
CA ASP A 275 -3.47 -30.34 5.50
C ASP A 275 -4.31 -29.05 5.33
N PHE A 276 -3.72 -28.01 4.74
CA PHE A 276 -4.38 -26.73 4.46
C PHE A 276 -5.55 -26.90 3.49
N VAL A 277 -5.39 -27.67 2.41
CA VAL A 277 -6.48 -27.88 1.45
C VAL A 277 -7.64 -28.64 2.10
N VAL A 278 -7.35 -29.63 2.95
CA VAL A 278 -8.38 -30.35 3.70
C VAL A 278 -9.10 -29.43 4.70
N SER A 279 -8.38 -28.58 5.44
CA SER A 279 -9.00 -27.69 6.44
C SER A 279 -9.86 -26.58 5.83
N ARG A 280 -9.48 -26.05 4.66
CA ARG A 280 -10.23 -24.99 3.97
C ARG A 280 -11.33 -25.53 3.05
N GLY A 281 -11.30 -26.83 2.75
CA GLY A 281 -12.32 -27.52 1.96
C GLY A 281 -12.64 -26.81 0.65
N VAL A 282 -13.89 -26.39 0.47
CA VAL A 282 -14.39 -25.76 -0.77
C VAL A 282 -13.65 -24.46 -1.11
N ASN A 283 -13.19 -23.70 -0.10
CA ASN A 283 -12.46 -22.45 -0.30
C ASN A 283 -10.96 -22.65 -0.63
N ALA A 284 -10.44 -23.87 -0.46
CA ALA A 284 -9.01 -24.15 -0.49
C ALA A 284 -8.31 -23.66 -1.75
N ASN A 285 -8.84 -23.96 -2.93
CA ASN A 285 -8.17 -23.67 -4.19
C ASN A 285 -8.22 -22.18 -4.58
N ALA A 286 -9.15 -21.36 -4.03
CA ALA A 286 -9.14 -19.89 -4.21
C ALA A 286 -8.08 -19.27 -3.30
N LEU A 287 -8.07 -19.67 -2.02
CA LEU A 287 -7.05 -19.24 -1.07
C LEU A 287 -5.64 -19.63 -1.53
N LEU A 288 -5.49 -20.85 -2.05
CA LEU A 288 -4.22 -21.34 -2.59
C LEU A 288 -3.83 -20.64 -3.89
N THR A 289 -4.79 -20.33 -4.79
CA THR A 289 -4.52 -19.47 -5.96
C THR A 289 -4.00 -18.12 -5.49
N ALA A 290 -4.65 -17.48 -4.50
CA ALA A 290 -4.19 -16.20 -3.94
C ALA A 290 -2.80 -16.28 -3.25
N ILE A 291 -2.48 -17.38 -2.57
CA ILE A 291 -1.15 -17.62 -1.96
C ILE A 291 -0.05 -17.77 -3.02
N ILE A 292 -0.37 -18.43 -4.14
CA ILE A 292 0.53 -18.59 -5.29
C ILE A 292 0.66 -17.27 -6.06
N ASP A 293 -0.42 -16.52 -6.22
CA ASP A 293 -0.45 -15.19 -6.84
C ASP A 293 0.26 -14.12 -5.98
N ASP A 294 0.36 -14.29 -4.65
CA ASP A 294 1.18 -13.46 -3.74
C ASP A 294 2.59 -14.03 -3.50
N ALA A 295 3.01 -15.05 -4.27
CA ALA A 295 4.37 -15.60 -4.15
C ALA A 295 5.43 -14.49 -4.30
N LYS A 296 6.42 -14.53 -3.41
CA LYS A 296 7.44 -13.49 -3.24
C LYS A 296 8.61 -13.75 -4.16
N SER A 297 9.23 -12.68 -4.70
CA SER A 297 10.53 -12.82 -5.35
C SER A 297 11.56 -13.39 -4.37
N LEU A 298 12.63 -14.01 -4.85
CA LEU A 298 13.69 -14.49 -3.96
C LEU A 298 14.29 -13.36 -3.10
N LYS A 299 14.33 -12.12 -3.61
CA LYS A 299 14.77 -10.93 -2.87
C LYS A 299 13.81 -10.61 -1.71
N ASP A 300 12.51 -10.60 -1.95
CA ASP A 300 11.49 -10.29 -0.95
C ASP A 300 11.33 -11.40 0.07
N TYR A 301 11.46 -12.67 -0.35
CA TYR A 301 11.48 -13.79 0.58
C TYR A 301 12.68 -13.70 1.55
N LYS A 302 13.89 -13.44 1.04
CA LYS A 302 15.10 -13.18 1.85
C LYS A 302 14.91 -12.01 2.82
N ARG A 303 14.21 -10.95 2.40
CA ARG A 303 13.84 -9.82 3.27
C ARG A 303 12.86 -10.24 4.36
N SER A 304 11.82 -11.00 4.01
CA SER A 304 10.75 -11.43 4.94
C SER A 304 11.16 -12.47 5.98
N TYR A 305 12.25 -13.22 5.74
CA TYR A 305 12.77 -14.16 6.73
C TYR A 305 13.56 -13.48 7.84
N ARG A 306 14.27 -12.39 7.52
CA ARG A 306 14.94 -11.58 8.54
C ARG A 306 13.86 -10.93 9.40
N ALA A 307 14.10 -10.83 10.71
CA ALA A 307 13.28 -9.95 11.54
C ALA A 307 13.27 -8.57 10.88
N LYS A 308 12.11 -7.90 10.86
CA LYS A 308 11.98 -6.56 10.27
C LYS A 308 12.95 -5.65 10.99
N LYS A 309 14.08 -5.35 10.35
CA LYS A 309 15.06 -4.40 10.85
C LYS A 309 14.40 -3.03 10.70
N TRP A 310 14.14 -2.36 11.82
CA TRP A 310 13.68 -0.97 11.76
C TRP A 310 14.86 -0.07 11.41
N GLY A 311 14.57 1.01 10.70
CA GLY A 311 15.57 1.93 10.19
C GLY A 311 16.36 1.44 8.97
N LEU A 312 17.56 2.00 8.78
CA LEU A 312 18.40 1.79 7.59
C LEU A 312 19.03 0.38 7.54
N SER A 313 19.02 -0.24 6.37
CA SER A 313 19.60 -1.56 6.12
C SER A 313 20.61 -1.59 4.95
N LYS A 314 20.49 -0.67 4.00
CA LYS A 314 21.40 -0.48 2.86
C LYS A 314 22.60 0.40 3.23
N TYR A 315 22.39 1.38 4.10
CA TYR A 315 23.38 2.39 4.48
C TYR A 315 23.94 2.10 5.88
N GLN A 316 25.25 2.31 6.06
CA GLN A 316 25.90 2.31 7.37
C GLN A 316 25.95 3.73 7.93
N PRO A 317 25.92 3.92 9.26
CA PRO A 317 26.19 5.22 9.86
C PRO A 317 27.64 5.67 9.62
N ASP A 318 27.84 6.87 9.08
CA ASP A 318 29.15 7.54 9.06
C ASP A 318 29.53 8.04 10.46
N VAL A 319 28.53 8.48 11.21
CA VAL A 319 28.65 8.90 12.61
C VAL A 319 27.60 8.17 13.44
N THR A 320 28.02 7.62 14.58
CA THR A 320 27.12 7.10 15.60
C THR A 320 27.36 7.80 16.93
N VAL A 321 26.33 8.44 17.46
CA VAL A 321 26.33 9.11 18.77
C VAL A 321 25.29 8.47 19.69
N ASN A 322 25.42 8.68 21.00
CA ASN A 322 24.42 8.26 21.99
C ASN A 322 24.26 9.40 23.00
N VAL A 323 23.49 10.41 22.61
CA VAL A 323 23.26 11.65 23.38
C VAL A 323 21.77 11.98 23.35
N LEU A 324 21.26 12.63 24.40
CA LEU A 324 19.87 13.04 24.45
C LEU A 324 19.60 14.09 23.36
N TYR A 325 20.44 15.13 23.28
CA TYR A 325 20.30 16.17 22.27
C TYR A 325 21.49 16.13 21.29
N LEU A 326 21.21 16.04 19.99
CA LEU A 326 22.26 15.97 18.95
C LEU A 326 23.25 17.15 19.00
N SER A 327 22.81 18.31 19.48
CA SER A 327 23.65 19.49 19.69
C SER A 327 24.77 19.28 20.71
N GLU A 328 24.63 18.34 21.65
CA GLU A 328 25.67 17.99 22.64
C GLU A 328 26.86 17.26 22.00
N ALA A 329 26.66 16.64 20.84
CA ALA A 329 27.69 15.94 20.09
C ALA A 329 28.27 16.76 18.92
N LEU A 330 27.84 18.01 18.72
CA LEU A 330 28.49 18.91 17.77
C LEU A 330 29.91 19.25 18.22
N CYS A 331 30.89 19.09 17.33
CA CYS A 331 32.17 19.75 17.48
C CYS A 331 32.07 21.18 16.94
N ILE A 332 32.39 22.17 17.78
CA ILE A 332 32.44 23.59 17.39
C ILE A 332 33.91 23.98 17.26
N PRO A 333 34.44 24.24 16.03
CA PRO A 333 35.87 24.43 15.81
C PRO A 333 36.52 25.56 16.61
N GLU A 334 35.76 26.60 16.96
CA GLU A 334 36.25 27.83 17.61
C GLU A 334 36.68 27.64 19.08
N LEU A 335 36.31 26.52 19.72
CA LEU A 335 36.66 26.26 21.13
C LEU A 335 38.01 25.57 21.31
N GLU A 336 38.48 24.76 20.35
CA GLU A 336 39.77 24.07 20.50
C GLU A 336 40.96 25.04 20.36
N GLU A 337 40.89 26.05 19.47
CA GLU A 337 41.94 27.08 19.36
C GLU A 337 42.09 27.94 20.63
N LYS A 338 41.00 28.15 21.39
CA LYS A 338 41.05 28.88 22.66
C LYS A 338 41.49 27.99 23.82
N CYS A 339 41.07 26.73 23.87
CA CYS A 339 41.52 25.79 24.90
C CYS A 339 42.99 25.37 24.76
N LEU A 340 43.59 25.49 23.57
CA LEU A 340 45.03 25.29 23.34
C LEU A 340 45.90 26.51 23.71
N ARG A 341 45.30 27.64 24.14
CA ARG A 341 46.03 28.87 24.52
C ARG A 341 45.69 29.33 25.94
N VAL A 342 45.92 28.47 26.93
CA VAL A 342 45.94 28.86 28.35
C VAL A 342 47.27 28.37 28.96
N PRO A 343 48.14 29.26 29.46
CA PRO A 343 49.35 28.86 30.20
C PRO A 343 48.99 28.20 31.53
N GLU A 344 49.77 27.19 31.94
CA GLU A 344 49.59 26.49 33.21
C GLU A 344 49.80 27.41 34.42
N LEU A 345 48.81 27.49 35.33
CA LEU A 345 48.97 28.12 36.65
C LEU A 345 47.98 27.57 37.70
N TYR A 346 48.53 26.80 38.63
CA TYR A 346 48.18 26.54 40.04
C TYR A 346 46.72 26.61 40.58
N ASP A 347 46.25 25.43 41.00
CA ASP A 347 45.78 25.04 42.37
C ASP A 347 44.71 25.78 43.19
N LEU A 348 43.97 24.94 43.95
CA LEU A 348 42.98 25.20 45.03
C LEU A 348 41.61 25.78 44.58
N GLU A 349 40.46 25.42 45.16
CA GLU A 349 40.16 24.71 46.43
C GLU A 349 38.83 23.90 46.34
N LYS A 350 38.56 23.02 47.32
CA LYS A 350 37.34 22.17 47.38
C LYS A 350 36.40 22.57 48.52
N GLU A 351 35.11 22.75 48.23
CA GLU A 351 33.99 22.53 49.16
C GLU A 351 32.73 22.10 48.37
N GLN A 352 31.74 21.36 48.84
CA GLN A 352 31.47 20.42 49.95
C GLN A 352 30.02 19.89 49.70
N LEU A 353 29.57 18.88 50.47
CA LEU A 353 28.19 18.31 50.59
C LEU A 353 27.96 16.99 49.84
N PHE A 354 28.31 15.84 50.43
CA PHE A 354 27.67 15.10 51.56
C PHE A 354 26.56 14.13 51.11
N THR A 355 26.87 12.83 51.18
CA THR A 355 25.90 11.72 51.30
C THR A 355 26.31 10.83 52.49
N PRO A 356 25.37 10.33 53.30
CA PRO A 356 25.69 9.58 54.51
C PRO A 356 26.06 8.11 54.23
N SER A 357 26.87 7.55 55.12
CA SER A 357 27.43 6.19 55.03
C SER A 357 26.58 5.16 55.78
N ILE A 358 26.50 3.93 55.24
CA ILE A 358 26.27 2.71 56.04
C ILE A 358 27.36 1.69 55.65
N LYS A 359 28.00 1.09 56.67
CA LYS A 359 29.09 0.11 56.53
C LYS A 359 28.58 -1.33 56.67
N GLY A 360 29.20 -2.28 55.98
CA GLY A 360 29.05 -3.72 56.19
C GLY A 360 30.04 -4.53 55.35
N HIS A 361 30.86 -5.38 55.96
CA HIS A 361 32.00 -6.09 55.36
C HIS A 361 32.29 -7.35 56.22
N PRO A 362 33.06 -8.36 55.76
CA PRO A 362 32.89 -9.29 54.62
C PRO A 362 32.93 -10.75 55.20
N PRO A 363 33.62 -11.81 54.69
CA PRO A 363 34.13 -12.18 53.35
C PRO A 363 33.82 -13.65 52.93
N ASN A 364 34.52 -14.13 51.87
CA ASN A 364 34.76 -15.52 51.42
C ASN A 364 33.68 -16.18 50.53
N LYS A 365 34.04 -16.94 49.46
CA LYS A 365 35.36 -17.43 49.00
C LYS A 365 35.36 -17.76 47.49
N GLU A 366 36.54 -17.64 46.85
CA GLU A 366 37.11 -18.40 45.68
C GLU A 366 36.17 -18.89 44.55
N SER A 367 36.48 -18.83 43.24
CA SER A 367 37.57 -18.29 42.39
C SER A 367 37.11 -18.49 40.90
N THR A 368 37.77 -18.12 39.79
CA THR A 368 39.11 -17.60 39.43
C THR A 368 39.05 -16.53 38.31
N ASP A 369 40.16 -15.82 38.13
CA ASP A 369 40.82 -15.30 36.90
C ASP A 369 40.22 -15.56 35.48
N SER A 370 40.45 -14.68 34.48
CA SER A 370 41.62 -13.77 34.33
C SER A 370 41.30 -12.33 33.90
N GLY A 371 42.11 -11.39 34.36
CA GLY A 371 41.88 -9.95 34.24
C GLY A 371 42.45 -9.23 33.01
N GLY A 372 42.05 -7.96 32.88
CA GLY A 372 42.54 -6.99 31.89
C GLY A 372 42.15 -5.57 32.32
N VAL A 373 43.03 -4.91 33.07
CA VAL A 373 42.72 -3.69 33.84
C VAL A 373 42.29 -2.51 32.95
N HIS A 374 41.09 -1.97 33.20
CA HIS A 374 40.67 -0.69 32.66
C HIS A 374 41.45 0.46 33.32
N SER A 375 42.31 1.12 32.54
CA SER A 375 42.70 2.48 32.88
C SER A 375 41.52 3.41 32.63
N SER A 376 41.17 4.22 33.63
CA SER A 376 40.06 5.17 33.59
C SER A 376 40.41 6.41 32.75
N LYS A 377 40.54 6.23 31.42
CA LYS A 377 40.35 7.34 30.49
C LYS A 377 38.87 7.61 30.37
N SER A 378 38.43 8.81 30.75
CA SER A 378 37.08 9.29 30.46
C SER A 378 36.89 9.29 28.93
N LYS A 379 36.09 8.34 28.43
CA LYS A 379 35.67 8.37 27.03
C LYS A 379 34.77 9.60 26.86
N LYS A 380 35.30 10.69 26.31
CA LYS A 380 34.46 11.73 25.69
C LYS A 380 33.53 11.02 24.71
N SER A 381 32.23 11.31 24.78
CA SER A 381 31.27 10.86 23.78
C SER A 381 31.76 11.27 22.38
N PRO A 382 31.57 10.45 21.34
CA PRO A 382 32.00 10.82 19.99
C PRO A 382 31.28 12.10 19.55
N THR A 383 32.06 13.10 19.14
CA THR A 383 31.57 14.34 18.54
C THR A 383 31.67 14.29 17.02
N PHE A 384 30.93 15.15 16.32
CA PHE A 384 30.94 15.22 14.86
C PHE A 384 30.91 16.67 14.36
N ASN A 385 31.54 16.88 13.20
CA ASN A 385 31.41 18.13 12.45
C ASN A 385 30.18 18.02 11.55
N PHE A 386 29.29 19.01 11.58
CA PHE A 386 28.12 19.01 10.69
C PHE A 386 28.56 19.23 9.22
N PRO A 387 28.12 18.41 8.25
CA PRO A 387 28.52 18.55 6.85
C PRO A 387 28.12 19.89 6.24
N LYS A 388 29.00 20.44 5.38
CA LYS A 388 28.75 21.72 4.68
C LYS A 388 27.96 21.55 3.36
N SER A 389 27.89 20.34 2.83
CA SER A 389 27.21 20.01 1.57
C SER A 389 26.81 18.53 1.50
N GLY A 390 26.00 18.18 0.49
CA GLY A 390 25.48 16.84 0.23
C GLY A 390 24.16 16.52 0.94
N LEU A 391 23.66 15.31 0.73
CA LEU A 391 22.51 14.75 1.41
C LEU A 391 22.90 14.20 2.80
N VAL A 392 22.47 14.87 3.86
CA VAL A 392 22.66 14.47 5.27
C VAL A 392 21.39 13.82 5.80
N VAL A 393 21.55 12.69 6.49
CA VAL A 393 20.45 11.89 7.03
C VAL A 393 20.56 11.86 8.56
N LEU A 394 19.65 12.56 9.24
CA LEU A 394 19.55 12.58 10.70
C LEU A 394 18.61 11.46 11.17
N TRP A 395 19.17 10.29 11.47
CA TRP A 395 18.44 9.15 12.02
C TRP A 395 18.53 9.19 13.56
N SER A 396 17.55 9.82 14.20
CA SER A 396 17.59 10.09 15.65
C SER A 396 16.18 10.10 16.26
N ASP A 397 16.03 9.54 17.47
CA ASP A 397 14.75 9.26 18.15
C ASP A 397 13.89 10.53 18.37
N MET A 398 12.64 10.37 18.81
CA MET A 398 11.73 11.49 19.07
C MET A 398 12.22 12.35 20.26
N GLY A 399 12.17 13.68 20.12
CA GLY A 399 12.58 14.62 21.18
C GLY A 399 14.09 14.91 21.29
N THR A 400 14.92 14.39 20.39
CA THR A 400 16.40 14.42 20.51
C THR A 400 17.11 15.67 19.95
N GLY A 401 16.44 16.82 19.90
CA GLY A 401 17.06 18.08 19.46
C GLY A 401 17.34 18.21 17.95
N LYS A 402 16.66 17.44 17.08
CA LYS A 402 16.85 17.50 15.62
C LYS A 402 16.57 18.90 15.03
N THR A 403 15.49 19.54 15.48
CA THR A 403 15.12 20.91 15.06
C THR A 403 16.14 21.92 15.60
N GLU A 404 16.58 21.76 16.84
CA GLU A 404 17.53 22.63 17.53
C GLU A 404 18.90 22.62 16.83
N LEU A 405 19.34 21.46 16.35
CA LEU A 405 20.52 21.30 15.50
C LEU A 405 20.42 22.12 14.21
N MET A 406 19.25 22.13 13.54
CA MET A 406 19.06 22.91 12.32
C MET A 406 18.87 24.41 12.59
N ARG A 407 18.31 24.79 13.74
CA ARG A 407 18.30 26.18 14.22
C ARG A 407 19.74 26.67 14.42
N TRP A 408 20.60 25.87 15.06
CA TRP A 408 22.02 26.19 15.22
C TRP A 408 22.70 26.36 13.86
N TRP A 409 22.54 25.41 12.92
CA TRP A 409 23.15 25.51 11.59
C TRP A 409 22.79 26.83 10.89
N ARG A 410 21.51 27.21 10.97
CA ARG A 410 20.98 28.42 10.35
C ARG A 410 21.47 29.70 11.03
N ASP A 411 21.54 29.72 12.35
CA ASP A 411 22.10 30.85 13.12
C ASP A 411 23.62 31.01 12.86
N GLN A 412 24.33 29.95 12.46
CA GLN A 412 25.73 30.01 11.98
C GLN A 412 25.89 30.41 10.50
N ASN A 413 24.82 30.33 9.69
CA ASN A 413 24.85 30.61 8.24
C ASN A 413 23.79 31.67 7.85
N PRO A 414 23.82 32.89 8.44
CA PRO A 414 22.75 33.88 8.28
C PRO A 414 22.55 34.39 6.84
N ASN A 415 23.58 34.29 6.00
CA ASN A 415 23.55 34.71 4.59
C ASN A 415 23.07 33.60 3.64
N ALA A 416 22.93 32.36 4.12
CA ALA A 416 22.51 31.23 3.30
C ALA A 416 20.98 31.12 3.31
N ARG A 417 20.37 31.02 2.12
CA ARG A 417 18.91 30.82 2.02
C ARG A 417 18.51 29.46 2.58
N PHE A 418 17.59 29.44 3.53
CA PHE A 418 17.16 28.24 4.25
C PHE A 418 15.70 27.90 3.93
N LEU A 419 15.45 26.67 3.48
CA LEU A 419 14.09 26.17 3.25
C LEU A 419 13.77 25.06 4.24
N ASN A 420 12.77 25.26 5.08
CA ASN A 420 12.14 24.21 5.86
C ASN A 420 10.89 23.74 5.11
N ASN A 421 10.88 22.50 4.60
CA ASN A 421 9.78 21.98 3.82
C ASN A 421 9.07 20.83 4.56
N GLY A 422 7.93 21.14 5.16
CA GLY A 422 7.11 20.20 5.94
C GLY A 422 5.89 19.69 5.18
N HIS A 423 5.14 18.79 5.80
CA HIS A 423 3.99 18.11 5.18
C HIS A 423 2.62 18.41 5.85
N ARG A 424 2.58 19.23 6.91
CA ARG A 424 1.34 19.72 7.54
C ARG A 424 1.48 21.17 8.00
N VAL A 425 0.45 22.00 7.76
CA VAL A 425 0.48 23.43 8.08
C VAL A 425 0.70 23.71 9.57
N ASN A 426 -0.06 23.06 10.47
CA ASN A 426 0.03 23.35 11.91
C ASN A 426 1.35 22.88 12.54
N LEU A 427 1.88 21.73 12.11
CA LEU A 427 3.25 21.29 12.46
C LEU A 427 4.25 22.34 12.01
N LEU A 428 4.15 22.78 10.75
CA LEU A 428 5.09 23.69 10.13
C LEU A 428 5.09 25.06 10.81
N LYS A 429 3.94 25.57 11.27
CA LYS A 429 3.86 26.83 12.05
C LYS A 429 4.68 26.73 13.36
N ASN A 430 4.48 25.68 14.15
CA ASN A 430 5.26 25.45 15.38
C ASN A 430 6.76 25.25 15.08
N LEU A 431 7.08 24.56 13.98
CA LEU A 431 8.46 24.34 13.52
C LEU A 431 9.11 25.64 13.03
N ALA A 432 8.35 26.53 12.40
CA ALA A 432 8.80 27.81 11.88
C ALA A 432 9.17 28.81 12.99
N GLU A 433 8.41 28.85 14.09
CA GLU A 433 8.77 29.62 15.28
C GLU A 433 10.12 29.12 15.87
N ARG A 434 10.28 27.79 16.00
CA ARG A 434 11.51 27.15 16.51
C ARG A 434 12.72 27.37 15.59
N LEU A 435 12.54 27.32 14.27
CA LEU A 435 13.57 27.60 13.26
C LEU A 435 13.68 29.08 12.88
N ARG A 436 12.86 29.96 13.46
CA ARG A 436 12.75 31.41 13.17
C ARG A 436 12.60 31.73 11.66
N THR A 437 11.85 30.94 10.92
CA THR A 437 11.59 31.13 9.47
C THR A 437 10.28 31.87 9.24
N ALA A 438 10.16 32.63 8.15
CA ALA A 438 8.87 33.18 7.73
C ALA A 438 7.93 32.05 7.23
N MET A 439 6.64 32.15 7.52
CA MET A 439 5.63 31.19 7.07
C MET A 439 5.07 31.57 5.70
N TYR A 440 4.98 30.60 4.78
CA TYR A 440 4.45 30.84 3.44
C TYR A 440 2.99 31.34 3.40
N SER A 441 2.18 31.03 4.44
CA SER A 441 0.79 31.47 4.55
C SER A 441 0.65 32.97 4.78
N ASP A 442 1.72 33.61 5.26
CA ASP A 442 1.72 34.98 5.74
C ASP A 442 2.44 35.90 4.73
N LEU A 443 2.77 35.37 3.54
CA LEU A 443 3.54 36.00 2.47
C LEU A 443 2.81 35.91 1.13
N GLY A 444 2.78 37.01 0.37
CA GLY A 444 2.44 36.98 -1.05
C GLY A 444 3.56 36.39 -1.92
N TYR A 445 3.30 36.17 -3.21
CA TYR A 445 4.28 35.60 -4.15
C TYR A 445 5.64 36.32 -4.15
N THR A 446 5.66 37.64 -4.08
CA THR A 446 6.88 38.46 -3.95
C THR A 446 7.62 38.20 -2.63
N GLY A 447 6.89 38.05 -1.53
CA GLY A 447 7.44 37.71 -0.22
C GLY A 447 8.06 36.31 -0.17
N LEU A 448 7.45 35.31 -0.84
CA LEU A 448 8.04 33.97 -0.98
C LEU A 448 9.40 34.02 -1.69
N ALA A 449 9.50 34.85 -2.74
CA ALA A 449 10.74 34.99 -3.51
C ALA A 449 11.86 35.70 -2.72
N GLN A 450 11.51 36.68 -1.88
CA GLN A 450 12.47 37.49 -1.10
C GLN A 450 12.86 36.86 0.25
N ALA A 451 12.07 35.94 0.80
CA ALA A 451 12.32 35.36 2.13
C ALA A 451 13.70 34.65 2.22
N PRO A 452 14.61 35.08 3.12
CA PRO A 452 15.91 34.43 3.30
C PRO A 452 15.76 33.08 4.01
N ALA A 453 14.78 32.94 4.90
CA ALA A 453 14.48 31.69 5.60
C ALA A 453 12.97 31.42 5.56
N LEU A 454 12.54 30.39 4.82
CA LEU A 454 11.15 30.11 4.51
C LEU A 454 10.71 28.75 5.07
N SER A 455 9.51 28.70 5.65
CA SER A 455 8.78 27.48 5.94
C SER A 455 7.59 27.34 4.99
N ILE A 456 7.58 26.29 4.16
CA ILE A 456 6.49 25.99 3.21
C ILE A 456 6.01 24.54 3.31
N THR A 457 4.71 24.31 3.13
CA THR A 457 4.17 22.95 3.01
C THR A 457 4.38 22.39 1.61
N ILE A 458 4.58 21.08 1.51
CA ILE A 458 4.74 20.37 0.25
C ILE A 458 3.55 20.58 -0.71
N ASP A 459 2.33 20.65 -0.19
CA ASP A 459 1.10 20.92 -0.96
C ASP A 459 1.16 22.27 -1.70
N SER A 460 1.82 23.27 -1.11
CA SER A 460 2.02 24.59 -1.71
C SER A 460 3.37 24.77 -2.39
N LEU A 461 4.21 23.73 -2.48
CA LEU A 461 5.57 23.83 -3.04
C LEU A 461 5.56 24.27 -4.52
N HIS A 462 4.54 23.87 -5.28
CA HIS A 462 4.31 24.29 -6.67
C HIS A 462 4.15 25.81 -6.86
N LYS A 463 3.99 26.60 -5.79
CA LYS A 463 3.89 28.07 -5.83
C LYS A 463 5.26 28.77 -5.84
N LEU A 464 6.36 28.04 -5.66
CA LEU A 464 7.71 28.60 -5.73
C LEU A 464 8.14 28.75 -7.20
N ASN A 465 8.57 29.95 -7.59
CA ASN A 465 9.23 30.15 -8.88
C ASN A 465 10.69 29.65 -8.78
N THR A 466 10.97 28.46 -9.32
CA THR A 466 12.29 27.84 -9.26
C THR A 466 13.37 28.58 -10.03
N GLN A 467 13.01 29.31 -11.10
CA GLN A 467 13.99 29.95 -11.99
C GLN A 467 14.80 31.08 -11.31
N SER A 468 14.33 31.59 -10.17
CA SER A 468 14.97 32.68 -9.41
C SER A 468 15.37 32.31 -7.98
N LEU A 469 15.22 31.04 -7.55
CA LEU A 469 15.34 30.63 -6.15
C LEU A 469 16.34 29.49 -5.93
N THR A 470 17.55 29.83 -5.50
CA THR A 470 18.55 28.89 -4.99
C THR A 470 18.57 28.87 -3.46
N TYR A 471 18.55 27.68 -2.86
CA TYR A 471 18.61 27.49 -1.41
C TYR A 471 19.99 26.96 -1.01
N GLY A 472 20.59 27.55 0.02
CA GLY A 472 21.87 27.08 0.59
C GLY A 472 21.70 25.81 1.42
N CYS A 473 20.56 25.66 2.10
CA CYS A 473 20.18 24.44 2.80
C CYS A 473 18.68 24.19 2.72
N ILE A 474 18.29 22.93 2.48
CA ILE A 474 16.92 22.43 2.58
C ILE A 474 16.84 21.47 3.75
N PHE A 475 15.88 21.69 4.65
CA PHE A 475 15.56 20.82 5.77
C PHE A 475 14.16 20.21 5.62
N ILE A 476 14.07 18.89 5.81
CA ILE A 476 12.83 18.12 5.75
C ILE A 476 12.75 17.25 7.02
N ASP A 477 11.91 17.67 7.97
CA ASP A 477 11.59 16.89 9.17
C ASP A 477 10.44 15.90 8.92
N GLU A 478 10.40 14.83 9.70
CA GLU A 478 9.47 13.68 9.50
C GLU A 478 9.51 13.15 8.05
N ALA A 479 10.71 12.98 7.49
CA ALA A 479 10.95 12.74 6.06
C ALA A 479 10.21 11.53 5.48
N CYS A 480 9.99 10.45 6.26
CA CYS A 480 9.23 9.30 5.80
C CYS A 480 7.73 9.62 5.64
N GLN A 481 7.18 10.49 6.48
CA GLN A 481 5.80 10.97 6.39
C GLN A 481 5.63 12.03 5.30
N TYR A 482 6.60 12.92 5.16
CA TYR A 482 6.69 13.87 4.05
C TYR A 482 6.58 13.15 2.70
N LEU A 483 7.39 12.09 2.49
CA LEU A 483 7.37 11.27 1.29
C LEU A 483 6.04 10.53 1.11
N THR A 484 5.47 9.99 2.19
CA THR A 484 4.16 9.33 2.14
C THR A 484 3.05 10.31 1.74
N HIS A 485 3.04 11.52 2.29
CA HIS A 485 2.06 12.56 1.97
C HIS A 485 2.20 13.05 0.52
N LEU A 486 3.43 13.30 0.05
CA LEU A 486 3.72 13.65 -1.34
C LEU A 486 3.03 12.72 -2.34
N LEU A 487 3.25 11.42 -2.17
CA LEU A 487 2.85 10.41 -3.16
C LEU A 487 1.42 9.88 -2.96
N HIS A 488 0.90 9.86 -1.73
CA HIS A 488 -0.41 9.25 -1.42
C HIS A 488 -1.52 10.22 -0.98
N SER A 489 -1.22 11.48 -0.63
CA SER A 489 -2.28 12.42 -0.21
C SER A 489 -3.12 12.90 -1.38
N ASN A 490 -4.45 12.94 -1.20
CA ASN A 490 -5.37 13.55 -2.17
C ASN A 490 -5.19 15.07 -2.32
N THR A 491 -4.61 15.75 -1.32
CA THR A 491 -4.37 17.21 -1.37
C THR A 491 -3.31 17.57 -2.42
N CYS A 492 -2.28 16.74 -2.59
CA CYS A 492 -1.29 16.90 -3.65
C CYS A 492 -1.83 16.56 -5.05
N LYS A 493 -2.98 15.87 -5.17
CA LYS A 493 -3.42 15.20 -6.42
C LYS A 493 -3.43 16.11 -7.65
N GLN A 494 -3.93 17.33 -7.52
CA GLN A 494 -4.07 18.26 -8.66
C GLN A 494 -2.72 18.85 -9.13
N HIS A 495 -1.70 18.87 -8.26
CA HIS A 495 -0.42 19.55 -8.53
C HIS A 495 0.81 18.65 -8.36
N ARG A 496 0.64 17.34 -8.14
CA ARG A 496 1.75 16.44 -7.76
C ARG A 496 2.91 16.43 -8.76
N ALA A 497 2.62 16.52 -10.06
CA ALA A 497 3.65 16.62 -11.10
C ALA A 497 4.52 17.88 -10.90
N ALA A 498 3.90 19.06 -10.84
CA ALA A 498 4.59 20.32 -10.57
C ALA A 498 5.31 20.34 -9.21
N ILE A 499 4.72 19.74 -8.16
CA ILE A 499 5.38 19.57 -6.85
C ILE A 499 6.66 18.72 -7.00
N LEU A 500 6.63 17.61 -7.75
CA LEU A 500 7.78 16.73 -8.00
C LEU A 500 8.85 17.37 -8.91
N GLU A 501 8.48 18.30 -9.78
CA GLU A 501 9.41 19.09 -10.60
C GLU A 501 10.11 20.16 -9.77
N VAL A 502 9.36 20.94 -9.01
CA VAL A 502 9.93 21.93 -8.08
C VAL A 502 10.81 21.26 -7.03
N LEU A 503 10.35 20.14 -6.44
CA LEU A 503 11.12 19.40 -5.44
C LEU A 503 12.43 18.85 -5.99
N GLU A 504 12.42 18.25 -7.18
CA GLU A 504 13.64 17.76 -7.83
C GLU A 504 14.61 18.92 -8.12
N TYR A 505 14.12 20.04 -8.65
CA TYR A 505 14.95 21.21 -8.91
C TYR A 505 15.64 21.73 -7.64
N ILE A 506 14.90 21.95 -6.55
CA ILE A 506 15.46 22.51 -5.33
C ILE A 506 16.39 21.52 -4.62
N VAL A 507 16.05 20.23 -4.59
CA VAL A 507 16.87 19.18 -3.97
C VAL A 507 18.15 18.92 -4.77
N TYR A 508 18.12 19.04 -6.10
CA TYR A 508 19.30 18.91 -6.95
C TYR A 508 20.27 20.08 -6.77
N ASN A 509 19.76 21.31 -6.80
CA ASN A 509 20.59 22.53 -6.81
C ASN A 509 21.06 22.99 -5.42
N ALA A 510 20.42 22.58 -4.32
CA ALA A 510 20.85 22.97 -2.99
C ALA A 510 22.24 22.39 -2.65
N PRO A 511 23.20 23.17 -2.13
CA PRO A 511 24.48 22.66 -1.67
C PRO A 511 24.33 21.59 -0.59
N LEU A 512 23.37 21.76 0.33
CA LEU A 512 23.13 20.92 1.49
C LEU A 512 21.63 20.56 1.58
N VAL A 513 21.32 19.27 1.72
CA VAL A 513 19.96 18.77 1.94
C VAL A 513 19.96 17.89 3.19
N VAL A 514 19.14 18.23 4.18
CA VAL A 514 19.09 17.51 5.47
C VAL A 514 17.70 16.89 5.64
N ILE A 515 17.65 15.57 5.71
CA ILE A 515 16.41 14.81 5.97
C ILE A 515 16.46 14.19 7.37
N ALA A 516 15.37 14.28 8.11
CA ALA A 516 15.29 13.88 9.52
C ALA A 516 14.09 12.95 9.78
N ASP A 517 14.32 11.84 10.51
CA ASP A 517 13.26 10.96 10.99
C ASP A 517 13.75 10.07 12.16
N ALA A 518 12.83 9.63 13.01
CA ALA A 518 13.10 8.65 14.07
C ALA A 518 13.16 7.21 13.52
N HIS A 519 12.41 6.92 12.47
CA HIS A 519 12.27 5.59 11.87
C HIS A 519 12.74 5.55 10.40
N MET A 520 13.72 6.40 10.07
CA MET A 520 14.29 6.61 8.73
C MET A 520 14.56 5.31 7.97
N ASP A 521 13.92 5.13 6.82
CA ASP A 521 14.03 3.91 6.01
C ASP A 521 14.88 4.08 4.73
N ASP A 522 15.34 2.96 4.19
CA ASP A 522 16.16 2.95 2.97
C ASP A 522 15.40 3.59 1.79
N LEU A 523 14.06 3.48 1.76
CA LEU A 523 13.24 4.00 0.67
C LEU A 523 13.28 5.52 0.59
N THR A 524 13.15 6.18 1.74
CA THR A 524 13.20 7.63 1.89
C THR A 524 14.58 8.16 1.49
N VAL A 525 15.65 7.52 1.95
CA VAL A 525 17.02 7.90 1.55
C VAL A 525 17.23 7.70 0.04
N ASN A 526 16.80 6.58 -0.55
CA ASN A 526 16.92 6.36 -2.00
C ASN A 526 16.13 7.39 -2.81
N PHE A 527 14.95 7.82 -2.33
CA PHE A 527 14.08 8.78 -3.02
C PHE A 527 14.74 10.16 -3.13
N PHE A 528 15.25 10.71 -2.03
CA PHE A 528 15.98 11.98 -2.08
C PHE A 528 17.31 11.86 -2.82
N LEU A 529 18.02 10.75 -2.66
CA LEU A 529 19.28 10.50 -3.37
C LEU A 529 19.08 10.41 -4.90
N ALA A 530 17.92 9.97 -5.38
CA ALA A 530 17.59 9.96 -6.81
C ALA A 530 17.47 11.37 -7.43
N MET A 531 17.20 12.39 -6.60
CA MET A 531 17.15 13.81 -7.01
C MET A 531 18.48 14.54 -6.78
N ARG A 532 19.52 13.88 -6.26
CA ARG A 532 20.85 14.46 -6.06
C ARG A 532 21.75 14.23 -7.29
N PRO A 533 22.84 15.01 -7.45
CA PRO A 533 23.85 14.76 -8.47
C PRO A 533 24.32 13.30 -8.50
N LYS A 534 24.47 12.74 -9.72
CA LYS A 534 24.85 11.33 -9.90
C LYS A 534 26.19 11.02 -9.26
N GLY A 535 26.23 9.98 -8.43
CA GLY A 535 27.43 9.52 -7.73
C GLY A 535 27.58 10.08 -6.31
N GLU A 536 26.69 10.97 -5.86
CA GLU A 536 26.65 11.40 -4.45
C GLU A 536 26.34 10.20 -3.52
N VAL A 537 26.87 10.26 -2.30
CA VAL A 537 26.65 9.27 -1.23
C VAL A 537 26.08 10.01 -0.01
N PRO A 538 24.98 9.56 0.60
CA PRO A 538 24.37 10.25 1.73
C PRO A 538 25.21 10.07 2.99
N TYR A 539 25.36 11.14 3.77
CA TYR A 539 26.07 11.14 5.05
C TYR A 539 25.10 10.85 6.20
N ILE A 540 25.27 9.71 6.87
CA ILE A 540 24.34 9.17 7.85
C ILE A 540 24.81 9.47 9.28
N ILE A 541 24.07 10.32 9.99
CA ILE A 541 24.26 10.58 11.42
C ILE A 541 23.19 9.79 12.18
N LYS A 542 23.62 8.76 12.91
CA LYS A 542 22.75 7.93 13.75
C LYS A 542 22.88 8.31 15.22
N ASN A 543 21.75 8.54 15.89
CA ASN A 543 21.68 8.57 17.34
C ASN A 543 21.11 7.24 17.88
N GLU A 544 21.86 6.62 18.78
CA GLU A 544 21.47 5.39 19.48
C GLU A 544 20.79 5.65 20.82
N TRP A 545 20.68 6.91 21.25
CA TRP A 545 19.87 7.25 22.40
C TRP A 545 18.41 6.81 22.19
N ARG A 546 17.79 6.28 23.25
CA ARG A 546 16.42 5.75 23.26
C ARG A 546 15.65 6.29 24.46
N ASN A 547 14.41 6.72 24.23
CA ASN A 547 13.48 7.13 25.29
C ASN A 547 12.72 5.94 25.93
N GLY A 548 13.36 4.77 25.99
CA GLY A 548 12.71 3.46 26.15
C GLY A 548 12.98 2.78 27.48
N GLU A 549 12.03 2.85 28.41
CA GLU A 549 11.99 2.07 29.67
C GLU A 549 10.54 1.86 30.18
N ARG A 550 9.52 1.87 29.30
CA ARG A 550 8.11 1.77 29.75
C ARG A 550 7.67 0.32 29.91
N THR A 551 6.76 0.10 30.86
CA THR A 551 5.99 -1.14 30.99
C THR A 551 4.77 -1.10 30.08
N ILE A 552 4.61 -2.11 29.23
CA ILE A 552 3.49 -2.26 28.29
C ILE A 552 2.65 -3.47 28.71
N TYR A 553 1.44 -3.21 29.18
CA TYR A 553 0.39 -4.20 29.35
C TYR A 553 -0.25 -4.49 27.99
N TRP A 554 -0.01 -5.69 27.45
CA TRP A 554 -0.38 -6.09 26.11
C TRP A 554 -1.58 -7.04 26.13
N TYR A 555 -2.71 -6.60 25.59
CA TYR A 555 -3.98 -7.33 25.63
C TYR A 555 -4.13 -8.21 24.39
N GLU A 556 -4.20 -9.54 24.56
CA GLU A 556 -4.21 -10.48 23.43
C GLU A 556 -5.61 -10.83 22.91
N GLY A 557 -6.69 -10.40 23.59
CA GLY A 557 -8.09 -10.67 23.24
C GLY A 557 -8.50 -10.24 21.82
N ASP A 558 -9.58 -10.83 21.30
CA ASP A 558 -10.04 -10.63 19.91
C ASP A 558 -10.73 -9.28 19.67
N ASN A 559 -11.12 -8.55 20.73
CA ASN A 559 -11.80 -7.25 20.65
C ASN A 559 -11.34 -6.30 21.78
N GLU A 560 -11.68 -5.03 21.66
CA GLU A 560 -11.22 -3.92 22.50
C GLU A 560 -11.87 -3.83 23.90
N SER A 561 -12.89 -4.66 24.19
CA SER A 561 -13.77 -4.48 25.35
C SER A 561 -13.06 -4.49 26.71
N ALA A 562 -12.12 -5.40 26.93
CA ALA A 562 -11.34 -5.47 28.17
C ALA A 562 -10.50 -4.22 28.42
N LEU A 563 -9.96 -3.61 27.34
CA LEU A 563 -9.20 -2.38 27.44
C LEU A 563 -10.10 -1.19 27.76
N VAL A 564 -11.33 -1.18 27.22
CA VAL A 564 -12.36 -0.17 27.51
C VAL A 564 -12.87 -0.28 28.95
N ALA A 565 -13.03 -1.51 29.46
CA ALA A 565 -13.31 -1.76 30.87
C ALA A 565 -12.17 -1.23 31.77
N GLN A 566 -10.90 -1.45 31.40
CA GLN A 566 -9.76 -0.91 32.14
C GLN A 566 -9.71 0.62 32.12
N ILE A 567 -10.02 1.29 31.00
CA ILE A 567 -10.13 2.77 30.95
C ILE A 567 -11.21 3.25 31.91
N SER A 568 -12.35 2.56 31.96
CA SER A 568 -13.45 2.88 32.88
C SER A 568 -13.03 2.68 34.35
N ALA A 569 -12.29 1.62 34.66
CA ALA A 569 -11.81 1.32 36.00
C ALA A 569 -10.78 2.35 36.49
N ALA A 570 -9.81 2.72 35.66
CA ALA A 570 -8.82 3.76 35.96
C ALA A 570 -9.48 5.10 36.33
N LEU A 571 -10.45 5.54 35.53
CA LEU A 571 -11.22 6.76 35.80
C LEU A 571 -12.07 6.68 37.09
N MET A 572 -12.61 5.50 37.43
CA MET A 572 -13.30 5.26 38.70
C MET A 572 -12.37 5.28 39.92
N LEU A 573 -11.10 4.90 39.74
CA LEU A 573 -10.05 5.03 40.77
C LEU A 573 -9.49 6.45 40.89
N GLY A 574 -9.92 7.38 40.03
CA GLY A 574 -9.51 8.78 40.02
C GLY A 574 -8.26 9.09 39.18
N GLU A 575 -7.64 8.06 38.59
CA GLU A 575 -6.46 8.17 37.72
C GLU A 575 -6.73 9.05 36.49
N LYS A 576 -5.69 9.70 35.99
CA LYS A 576 -5.74 10.54 34.78
C LYS A 576 -5.27 9.73 33.58
N VAL A 577 -6.06 9.70 32.51
CA VAL A 577 -5.79 8.79 31.37
C VAL A 577 -5.68 9.52 30.02
N MET A 578 -4.72 9.12 29.20
CA MET A 578 -4.69 9.47 27.78
C MET A 578 -5.08 8.24 26.94
N VAL A 579 -5.94 8.42 25.93
CA VAL A 579 -6.30 7.37 24.97
C VAL A 579 -5.87 7.78 23.57
N ALA A 580 -5.09 6.93 22.92
CA ALA A 580 -4.68 7.04 21.54
C ALA A 580 -5.36 5.96 20.69
N SER A 581 -5.90 6.33 19.53
CA SER A 581 -6.49 5.38 18.57
C SER A 581 -6.28 5.84 17.13
N ASP A 582 -6.18 4.86 16.22
CA ASP A 582 -6.22 5.08 14.76
C ASP A 582 -7.64 5.36 14.24
N SER A 583 -8.66 5.25 15.08
CA SER A 583 -10.07 5.32 14.71
C SER A 583 -10.79 6.50 15.35
N LYS A 584 -11.04 7.56 14.56
CA LYS A 584 -11.97 8.64 14.95
C LYS A 584 -13.31 8.10 15.47
N ARG A 585 -13.86 7.08 14.81
CA ARG A 585 -15.17 6.52 15.18
C ARG A 585 -15.10 5.85 16.55
N PHE A 586 -13.99 5.20 16.89
CA PHE A 586 -13.78 4.66 18.23
C PHE A 586 -13.73 5.78 19.29
N ILE A 587 -12.94 6.84 19.06
CA ILE A 587 -12.85 7.99 19.98
C ILE A 587 -14.23 8.61 20.25
N LYS A 588 -15.03 8.87 19.22
CA LYS A 588 -16.40 9.40 19.38
C LYS A 588 -17.31 8.45 20.18
N LYS A 589 -17.25 7.14 19.92
CA LYS A 589 -18.01 6.13 20.67
C LYS A 589 -17.61 6.08 22.15
N LEU A 590 -16.30 6.12 22.43
CA LEU A 590 -15.77 6.06 23.79
C LEU A 590 -16.26 7.27 24.62
N ASP A 591 -16.06 8.47 24.08
CA ASP A 591 -16.53 9.74 24.64
C ASP A 591 -18.04 9.73 24.93
N LYS A 592 -18.86 9.32 23.93
CA LYS A 592 -20.31 9.22 24.10
C LYS A 592 -20.73 8.12 25.08
N SER A 593 -19.98 7.00 25.17
CA SER A 593 -20.29 5.92 26.13
C SER A 593 -20.12 6.35 27.58
N PHE A 594 -19.10 7.18 27.87
CA PHE A 594 -18.91 7.76 29.20
C PHE A 594 -19.95 8.84 29.52
N THR A 595 -20.33 9.64 28.52
CA THR A 595 -21.45 10.60 28.66
C THR A 595 -22.76 9.90 29.06
N ILE A 596 -23.14 8.80 28.39
CA ILE A 596 -24.39 8.07 28.66
C ILE A 596 -24.38 7.46 30.07
N LYS A 597 -23.27 6.83 30.50
CA LYS A 597 -23.15 6.24 31.84
C LYS A 597 -23.32 7.28 32.96
N CYS A 598 -22.91 8.53 32.73
CA CYS A 598 -23.13 9.65 33.65
C CYS A 598 -24.57 10.21 33.63
N GLU A 599 -25.36 9.94 32.60
CA GLU A 599 -26.77 10.36 32.51
C GLU A 599 -27.69 9.37 33.24
N GLU A 600 -27.51 8.06 33.02
CA GLU A 600 -28.31 6.98 33.63
C GLU A 600 -28.18 6.91 35.16
N SER A 601 -26.99 7.20 35.70
CA SER A 601 -26.69 7.18 37.13
C SER A 601 -27.33 8.31 37.94
N ASN A 602 -27.99 9.29 37.30
CA ASN A 602 -28.75 10.34 38.01
C ASN A 602 -30.14 9.90 38.48
N SER A 603 -30.54 8.65 38.21
CA SER A 603 -31.91 8.18 38.48
C SER A 603 -32.15 7.68 39.92
N GLU A 604 -31.11 7.36 40.69
CA GLU A 604 -31.25 6.95 42.10
C GLU A 604 -30.31 7.67 43.08
N LYS A 605 -30.80 7.83 44.31
CA LYS A 605 -30.42 8.82 45.33
C LYS A 605 -28.93 8.94 45.75
N SER A 606 -28.52 10.21 45.88
CA SER A 606 -27.70 10.76 46.98
C SER A 606 -26.21 10.40 47.12
N HIS A 607 -25.43 10.41 46.03
CA HIS A 607 -24.03 10.87 46.05
C HIS A 607 -23.83 11.85 44.90
N THR A 608 -23.05 12.94 45.08
CA THR A 608 -22.77 13.89 44.00
C THR A 608 -21.95 13.20 42.90
N PRO A 609 -22.46 13.06 41.66
CA PRO A 609 -21.76 12.30 40.63
C PRO A 609 -20.50 13.05 40.19
N GLN A 610 -19.36 12.35 40.25
CA GLN A 610 -18.07 12.90 39.82
C GLN A 610 -18.03 12.93 38.28
N LYS A 611 -18.51 14.03 37.70
CA LYS A 611 -18.48 14.26 36.25
C LYS A 611 -17.04 14.43 35.78
N TRP A 612 -16.48 13.41 35.13
CA TRP A 612 -15.14 13.45 34.57
C TRP A 612 -15.01 14.51 33.48
N ARG A 613 -13.92 15.26 33.49
CA ARG A 613 -13.59 16.28 32.48
C ARG A 613 -12.84 15.61 31.35
N ILE A 614 -13.57 15.13 30.35
CA ILE A 614 -13.01 14.49 29.16
C ILE A 614 -12.81 15.54 28.07
N TRP A 615 -11.64 15.56 27.42
CA TRP A 615 -11.39 16.33 26.20
C TRP A 615 -11.07 15.38 25.04
N SER A 616 -11.71 15.58 23.89
CA SER A 616 -11.54 14.71 22.72
C SER A 616 -11.06 15.48 21.49
N VAL A 617 -9.98 14.99 20.85
CA VAL A 617 -9.34 15.62 19.68
C VAL A 617 -9.34 14.65 18.50
N HIS A 618 -10.04 15.01 17.44
CA HIS A 618 -10.20 14.20 16.23
C HIS A 618 -10.50 15.05 14.99
N SER A 619 -10.53 14.45 13.79
CA SER A 619 -10.56 15.23 12.52
C SER A 619 -11.76 16.16 12.36
N ASP A 620 -12.86 15.93 13.08
CA ASP A 620 -14.08 16.73 12.97
C ASP A 620 -14.04 18.00 13.83
N ASN A 621 -13.07 18.11 14.76
CA ASN A 621 -12.95 19.25 15.68
C ASN A 621 -11.52 19.80 15.81
N SER A 622 -10.49 19.15 15.26
CA SER A 622 -9.09 19.57 15.40
C SER A 622 -8.75 20.94 14.79
N GLY A 623 -9.65 21.54 14.01
CA GLY A 623 -9.52 22.91 13.49
C GLY A 623 -10.37 23.95 14.20
N SER A 624 -11.17 23.58 15.23
CA SER A 624 -11.96 24.55 16.00
C SER A 624 -11.06 25.45 16.83
N ASP A 625 -11.47 26.70 17.06
CA ASP A 625 -10.66 27.69 17.78
C ASP A 625 -10.25 27.19 19.19
N GLU A 626 -11.15 26.47 19.88
CA GLU A 626 -10.86 25.88 21.19
C GLU A 626 -9.81 24.77 21.09
N ASN A 627 -9.86 23.93 20.05
CA ASN A 627 -8.87 22.87 19.85
C ASN A 627 -7.54 23.40 19.33
N VAL A 628 -7.54 24.44 18.49
CA VAL A 628 -6.31 25.12 18.05
C VAL A 628 -5.62 25.78 19.25
N ALA A 629 -6.36 26.47 20.12
CA ALA A 629 -5.84 27.02 21.36
C ALA A 629 -5.36 25.92 22.32
N PHE A 630 -6.16 24.86 22.54
CA PHE A 630 -5.79 23.72 23.37
C PHE A 630 -4.53 23.01 22.87
N ILE A 631 -4.38 22.80 21.56
CA ILE A 631 -3.19 22.17 20.97
C ILE A 631 -1.97 23.08 21.11
N LYS A 632 -2.13 24.40 20.97
CA LYS A 632 -1.03 25.37 21.09
C LYS A 632 -0.42 25.41 22.50
N ASP A 633 -1.23 25.27 23.54
CA ASP A 633 -0.78 25.22 24.95
C ASP A 633 -1.03 23.85 25.62
N ILE A 634 -0.97 22.76 24.85
CA ILE A 634 -1.44 21.44 25.31
C ILE A 634 -0.77 20.97 26.60
N THR A 635 0.52 21.27 26.78
CA THR A 635 1.30 20.86 27.95
C THR A 635 0.78 21.50 29.26
N ASN A 636 0.11 22.65 29.20
CA ASN A 636 -0.59 23.22 30.36
C ASN A 636 -2.09 22.92 30.34
N ALA A 637 -2.73 23.00 29.17
CA ALA A 637 -4.17 22.83 29.05
C ALA A 637 -4.66 21.44 29.50
N VAL A 638 -3.88 20.37 29.30
CA VAL A 638 -4.24 19.01 29.76
C VAL A 638 -4.51 18.91 31.26
N LYS A 639 -3.87 19.77 32.08
CA LYS A 639 -3.97 19.75 33.54
C LYS A 639 -5.40 19.94 34.07
N ASN A 640 -6.27 20.52 33.24
CA ASN A 640 -7.67 20.77 33.56
C ASN A 640 -8.59 19.58 33.30
N PHE A 641 -8.08 18.47 32.76
CA PHE A 641 -8.87 17.33 32.29
C PHE A 641 -8.51 16.03 33.01
N ASP A 642 -9.50 15.17 33.18
CA ASP A 642 -9.33 13.83 33.75
C ASP A 642 -9.01 12.78 32.68
N ALA A 643 -9.45 13.02 31.44
CA ALA A 643 -9.08 12.20 30.28
C ALA A 643 -8.83 13.02 29.02
N LEU A 644 -7.87 12.59 28.20
CA LEU A 644 -7.62 13.10 26.86
C LEU A 644 -7.75 11.97 25.82
N PHE A 645 -8.75 12.05 24.95
CA PHE A 645 -9.01 11.05 23.91
C PHE A 645 -8.59 11.57 22.53
N THR A 646 -7.74 10.84 21.80
CA THR A 646 -7.06 11.36 20.60
C THR A 646 -7.13 10.40 19.42
N SER A 647 -7.47 10.92 18.25
CA SER A 647 -7.27 10.25 16.96
C SER A 647 -6.00 10.76 16.26
N PRO A 648 -5.67 10.33 15.01
CA PRO A 648 -4.48 10.80 14.28
C PRO A 648 -4.44 12.31 13.97
N SER A 649 -5.47 13.04 14.39
CA SER A 649 -5.68 14.48 14.20
C SER A 649 -5.08 15.33 15.31
N LEU A 650 -4.70 14.73 16.45
CA LEU A 650 -3.69 15.36 17.31
C LEU A 650 -2.38 15.34 16.51
N GLY A 651 -2.06 16.47 15.88
CA GLY A 651 -1.12 16.58 14.76
C GLY A 651 0.32 16.22 15.09
N THR A 652 1.10 15.76 14.10
CA THR A 652 2.53 15.44 14.27
C THR A 652 3.33 16.68 14.73
N GLY A 653 4.41 16.46 15.47
CA GLY A 653 5.16 17.51 16.21
C GLY A 653 4.46 18.16 17.43
N VAL A 654 3.36 17.59 17.94
CA VAL A 654 2.77 17.97 19.24
C VAL A 654 3.23 17.02 20.33
N ASP A 655 3.93 17.57 21.33
CA ASP A 655 4.49 16.88 22.49
C ASP A 655 3.82 17.36 23.79
N ILE A 656 3.49 16.41 24.68
CA ILE A 656 3.01 16.66 26.04
C ILE A 656 4.15 16.28 26.98
N SER A 657 4.94 17.29 27.38
CA SER A 657 6.22 17.07 28.06
C SER A 657 6.15 17.05 29.58
N GLN A 658 5.09 17.60 30.17
CA GLN A 658 4.89 17.63 31.63
C GLN A 658 4.01 16.47 32.10
N TYR A 659 4.25 16.01 33.33
CA TYR A 659 3.45 14.96 33.97
C TYR A 659 2.03 15.45 34.25
N HIS A 660 1.04 14.63 33.90
CA HIS A 660 -0.38 14.83 34.21
C HIS A 660 -1.19 13.53 34.13
N PHE A 661 -1.00 12.72 33.09
CA PHE A 661 -1.66 11.42 32.93
C PHE A 661 -0.86 10.32 33.63
N ASP A 662 -1.55 9.48 34.41
CA ASP A 662 -0.99 8.34 35.13
C ASP A 662 -0.89 7.09 34.24
N LEU A 663 -1.76 6.97 33.22
CA LEU A 663 -1.80 5.85 32.27
C LEU A 663 -2.03 6.33 30.83
N VAL A 664 -1.45 5.61 29.86
CA VAL A 664 -1.75 5.79 28.42
C VAL A 664 -2.33 4.50 27.83
N PHE A 665 -3.43 4.62 27.10
CA PHE A 665 -4.12 3.52 26.44
C PHE A 665 -3.98 3.62 24.92
N GLY A 666 -3.64 2.51 24.26
CA GLY A 666 -3.56 2.40 22.80
C GLY A 666 -4.60 1.45 22.25
N VAL A 667 -5.54 1.93 21.44
CA VAL A 667 -6.63 1.12 20.85
C VAL A 667 -6.59 1.18 19.33
N PHE A 668 -5.93 0.22 18.71
CA PHE A 668 -5.62 0.26 17.26
C PHE A 668 -6.38 -0.81 16.47
N HIS A 669 -7.18 -0.38 15.49
CA HIS A 669 -8.06 -1.27 14.73
C HIS A 669 -7.44 -1.72 13.39
N GLY A 670 -6.30 -1.16 13.00
CA GLY A 670 -5.71 -1.41 11.67
C GLY A 670 -6.51 -0.74 10.56
N VAL A 671 -7.14 0.42 10.84
CA VAL A 671 -7.99 1.12 9.88
C VAL A 671 -7.26 2.19 9.08
N SER A 672 -6.31 2.91 9.69
CA SER A 672 -5.75 4.13 9.08
C SER A 672 -4.28 4.41 9.38
N GLN A 673 -3.61 3.64 10.25
CA GLN A 673 -2.22 3.90 10.65
C GLN A 673 -1.34 2.65 10.63
N THR A 674 -0.09 2.84 10.23
CA THR A 674 0.99 1.84 10.36
C THR A 674 1.49 1.75 11.81
N ALA A 675 2.31 0.73 12.11
CA ALA A 675 2.94 0.58 13.41
C ALA A 675 3.75 1.82 13.85
N THR A 676 4.47 2.49 12.93
CA THR A 676 5.21 3.72 13.26
C THR A 676 4.27 4.87 13.59
N GLU A 677 3.21 5.07 12.81
CA GLU A 677 2.20 6.11 13.06
C GLU A 677 1.47 5.89 14.41
N CYS A 678 1.17 4.64 14.78
CA CYS A 678 0.60 4.27 16.08
C CYS A 678 1.59 4.51 17.24
N ALA A 679 2.85 4.10 17.09
CA ALA A 679 3.88 4.29 18.12
C ALA A 679 4.14 5.79 18.38
N GLN A 680 4.24 6.59 17.32
CA GLN A 680 4.37 8.05 17.45
C GLN A 680 3.19 8.68 18.20
N GLN A 681 1.96 8.22 17.98
CA GLN A 681 0.78 8.74 18.67
C GLN A 681 0.82 8.47 20.19
N LEU A 682 1.27 7.28 20.60
CA LEU A 682 1.48 6.94 22.01
C LEU A 682 2.59 7.80 22.65
N TYR A 683 3.70 7.97 21.92
CA TYR A 683 4.91 8.63 22.43
C TYR A 683 4.82 10.16 22.51
N ARG A 684 3.68 10.77 22.15
CA ARG A 684 3.42 12.20 22.39
C ARG A 684 3.48 12.56 23.85
N TYR A 685 3.00 11.66 24.73
CA TYR A 685 3.15 11.82 26.16
C TYR A 685 4.56 11.39 26.57
N ARG A 686 5.43 12.39 26.81
CA ARG A 686 6.86 12.17 27.10
C ARG A 686 7.14 11.58 28.49
N PRO A 687 6.36 11.85 29.56
CA PRO A 687 6.54 11.20 30.85
C PRO A 687 6.52 9.67 30.77
N LYS A 688 7.29 9.02 31.66
CA LYS A 688 7.40 7.56 31.73
C LYS A 688 6.28 7.01 32.62
N VAL A 689 5.20 6.54 31.98
CA VAL A 689 4.06 5.88 32.63
C VAL A 689 3.74 4.56 31.94
N PRO A 690 3.00 3.63 32.59
CA PRO A 690 2.56 2.39 31.96
C PRO A 690 1.66 2.62 30.75
N PHE A 691 1.86 1.80 29.72
CA PHE A 691 1.02 1.78 28.52
C PHE A 691 0.14 0.52 28.53
N HIS A 692 -1.15 0.66 28.25
CA HIS A 692 -2.09 -0.45 28.07
C HIS A 692 -2.52 -0.51 26.60
N ILE A 693 -2.12 -1.55 25.86
CA ILE A 693 -2.26 -1.59 24.40
C ILE A 693 -3.06 -2.81 23.95
N TRP A 694 -4.05 -2.55 23.09
CA TRP A 694 -4.74 -3.55 22.28
C TRP A 694 -4.64 -3.17 20.80
N VAL A 695 -4.44 -4.19 19.97
CA VAL A 695 -4.45 -4.07 18.51
C VAL A 695 -5.34 -5.15 17.94
N ALA A 696 -6.19 -4.82 16.96
CA ALA A 696 -7.03 -5.81 16.28
C ALA A 696 -6.20 -6.97 15.70
N PRO A 697 -6.69 -8.23 15.77
CA PRO A 697 -5.93 -9.39 15.28
C PRO A 697 -5.83 -9.44 13.75
N ARG A 698 -6.73 -8.74 13.03
CA ARG A 698 -6.79 -8.67 11.56
C ARG A 698 -7.34 -7.30 11.12
N PRO A 699 -6.95 -6.77 9.95
CA PRO A 699 -7.55 -5.55 9.41
C PRO A 699 -9.04 -5.77 9.04
N PRO A 700 -9.92 -4.80 9.30
CA PRO A 700 -11.37 -4.95 9.08
C PRO A 700 -11.79 -4.99 7.61
N PHE A 701 -10.89 -4.64 6.68
CA PHE A 701 -11.09 -4.71 5.22
C PHE A 701 -10.40 -5.94 4.58
N GLY A 702 -9.83 -6.85 5.39
CA GLY A 702 -9.09 -8.01 4.90
C GLY A 702 -7.68 -7.69 4.39
N TYR A 703 -7.00 -8.71 3.86
CA TYR A 703 -5.59 -8.61 3.47
C TYR A 703 -5.39 -7.93 2.10
N GLN A 704 -4.53 -6.91 2.07
CA GLN A 704 -4.12 -6.19 0.85
C GLN A 704 -2.80 -6.73 0.30
N ASP A 705 -2.54 -6.58 -1.01
CA ASP A 705 -1.31 -7.09 -1.64
C ASP A 705 -0.05 -6.42 -1.07
N THR A 706 1.00 -7.19 -0.77
CA THR A 706 2.24 -6.67 -0.12
C THR A 706 3.46 -6.62 -1.05
N ASN A 707 3.27 -6.94 -2.34
CA ASN A 707 4.33 -6.98 -3.34
C ASN A 707 4.28 -5.73 -4.24
N ALA A 708 5.29 -4.86 -4.11
CA ALA A 708 5.38 -3.59 -4.83
C ALA A 708 5.39 -3.76 -6.36
N ALA A 709 6.09 -4.78 -6.88
CA ALA A 709 6.15 -5.06 -8.31
C ALA A 709 4.78 -5.47 -8.87
N LYS A 710 4.03 -6.31 -8.14
CA LYS A 710 2.66 -6.72 -8.52
C LYS A 710 1.66 -5.55 -8.42
N ILE A 711 1.85 -4.62 -7.47
CA ILE A 711 1.07 -3.37 -7.41
C ILE A 711 1.35 -2.51 -8.65
N LYS A 712 2.63 -2.30 -9.00
CA LYS A 712 3.06 -1.54 -10.18
C LYS A 712 2.53 -2.15 -11.48
N GLU A 713 2.70 -3.46 -11.65
CA GLU A 713 2.22 -4.21 -12.82
C GLU A 713 0.71 -4.04 -13.04
N ARG A 714 -0.10 -4.24 -12.00
CA ARG A 714 -1.57 -4.09 -12.10
C ARG A 714 -2.00 -2.66 -12.37
N LEU A 715 -1.31 -1.67 -11.81
CA LEU A 715 -1.56 -0.25 -12.04
C LEU A 715 -1.31 0.09 -13.52
N LEU A 716 -0.15 -0.32 -14.06
CA LEU A 716 0.19 -0.12 -15.47
C LEU A 716 -0.76 -0.87 -16.42
N GLN A 717 -1.07 -2.15 -16.17
CA GLN A 717 -2.03 -2.92 -16.98
C GLN A 717 -3.43 -2.28 -17.02
N THR A 718 -3.88 -1.71 -15.89
CA THR A 718 -5.18 -1.02 -15.83
C THR A 718 -5.15 0.31 -16.59
N ASN A 719 -4.02 1.03 -16.54
CA ASN A 719 -3.78 2.27 -17.28
C ASN A 719 -3.70 2.03 -18.80
N GLU A 720 -3.00 0.98 -19.23
CA GLU A 720 -2.89 0.54 -20.64
C GLU A 720 -4.25 0.13 -21.21
N MET A 721 -5.02 -0.70 -20.48
CA MET A 721 -6.35 -1.13 -20.89
C MET A 721 -7.29 0.09 -21.08
N THR A 722 -7.22 1.05 -20.16
CA THR A 722 -8.00 2.30 -20.27
C THR A 722 -7.53 3.16 -21.45
N ALA A 723 -6.22 3.29 -21.70
CA ALA A 723 -5.69 4.03 -22.84
C ALA A 723 -6.12 3.41 -24.19
N PHE A 724 -6.10 2.08 -24.28
CA PHE A 724 -6.57 1.32 -25.43
C PHE A 724 -8.08 1.53 -25.68
N LEU A 725 -8.92 1.50 -24.64
CA LEU A 725 -10.36 1.78 -24.76
C LEU A 725 -10.68 3.23 -25.16
N LEU A 726 -9.78 4.17 -24.84
CA LEU A 726 -9.87 5.57 -25.30
C LEU A 726 -9.36 5.79 -26.73
N ARG A 727 -8.89 4.73 -27.41
CA ARG A 727 -8.27 4.76 -28.76
C ARG A 727 -7.04 5.67 -28.85
N ILE A 728 -6.28 5.79 -27.76
CA ILE A 728 -5.01 6.54 -27.75
C ILE A 728 -3.93 5.71 -28.45
N ASP A 729 -3.27 6.29 -29.46
CA ASP A 729 -2.25 5.63 -30.26
C ASP A 729 -1.01 5.22 -29.43
N ARG A 730 -0.55 3.98 -29.62
CA ARG A 730 0.54 3.38 -28.82
C ARG A 730 1.95 3.75 -29.30
N GLN A 731 2.10 4.35 -30.48
CA GLN A 731 3.41 4.71 -31.04
C GLN A 731 3.77 6.19 -30.83
N THR A 732 2.77 7.08 -30.80
CA THR A 732 2.96 8.53 -30.67
C THR A 732 2.82 9.03 -29.23
N GLY A 733 1.82 8.54 -28.46
CA GLY A 733 1.78 8.41 -27.00
C GLY A 733 2.19 9.55 -26.03
N LYS A 734 2.58 10.75 -26.49
CA LYS A 734 3.25 11.75 -25.64
C LYS A 734 2.32 12.56 -24.73
N ARG A 735 2.41 12.31 -23.42
CA ARG A 735 2.51 13.35 -22.37
C ARG A 735 3.41 12.85 -21.24
N GLY A 736 4.41 13.65 -20.87
CA GLY A 736 5.24 13.51 -19.66
C GLY A 736 6.17 12.28 -19.63
N ALA A 737 7.48 12.50 -19.46
CA ALA A 737 8.36 11.42 -19.04
C ALA A 737 8.01 11.04 -17.58
N GLU A 738 7.33 9.92 -17.38
CA GLU A 738 7.06 9.43 -16.02
C GLU A 738 8.37 9.28 -15.27
N LYS A 739 8.48 9.91 -14.08
CA LYS A 739 9.63 9.73 -13.21
C LYS A 739 9.54 8.33 -12.60
N ASP A 740 10.14 7.34 -13.25
CA ASP A 740 10.13 5.92 -12.88
C ASP A 740 10.40 5.70 -11.38
N TRP A 741 11.31 6.50 -10.81
CA TRP A 741 11.65 6.46 -9.38
C TRP A 741 10.49 6.87 -8.46
N ALA A 742 9.63 7.79 -8.88
CA ALA A 742 8.46 8.24 -8.12
C ALA A 742 7.33 7.19 -8.15
N LEU A 743 7.11 6.54 -9.30
CA LEU A 743 6.17 5.42 -9.43
C LEU A 743 6.64 4.20 -8.61
N GLU A 744 7.94 3.87 -8.69
CA GLU A 744 8.53 2.79 -7.89
C GLU A 744 8.39 3.08 -6.38
N ALA A 745 8.68 4.31 -5.95
CA ALA A 745 8.51 4.74 -4.56
C ALA A 745 7.04 4.68 -4.12
N TYR A 746 6.09 5.15 -4.95
CA TYR A 746 4.66 5.07 -4.67
C TYR A 746 4.24 3.63 -4.36
N CYS A 747 4.61 2.68 -5.24
CA CYS A 747 4.27 1.27 -5.10
C CYS A 747 4.96 0.62 -3.89
N GLN A 748 6.21 1.00 -3.58
CA GLN A 748 6.94 0.48 -2.44
C GLN A 748 6.39 1.01 -1.09
N ILE A 749 5.97 2.27 -1.02
CA ILE A 749 5.26 2.83 0.16
C ILE A 749 3.93 2.09 0.37
N MET A 750 3.15 1.90 -0.71
CA MET A 750 1.87 1.19 -0.67
C MET A 750 2.04 -0.25 -0.17
N ALA A 751 3.02 -0.98 -0.70
CA ALA A 751 3.37 -2.32 -0.25
C ALA A 751 3.80 -2.37 1.23
N ASN A 752 4.64 -1.44 1.67
CA ASN A 752 5.09 -1.35 3.08
C ASN A 752 3.91 -1.03 4.02
N ARG A 753 3.01 -0.14 3.61
CA ARG A 753 1.80 0.25 4.36
C ARG A 753 0.81 -0.89 4.46
N HIS A 754 0.52 -1.58 3.35
CA HIS A 754 -0.29 -2.80 3.34
C HIS A 754 0.32 -3.90 4.24
N TYR A 755 1.63 -4.11 4.18
CA TYR A 755 2.32 -5.07 5.05
C TYR A 755 2.14 -4.72 6.53
N SER A 756 2.29 -3.44 6.91
CA SER A 756 2.09 -2.99 8.30
C SER A 756 0.63 -3.15 8.75
N LEU A 757 -0.35 -2.73 7.93
CA LEU A 757 -1.78 -2.85 8.26
C LEU A 757 -2.24 -4.32 8.35
N ASN A 758 -1.79 -5.18 7.43
CA ASN A 758 -2.07 -6.61 7.42
C ASN A 758 -1.56 -7.33 8.69
N ASN A 759 -0.51 -6.81 9.33
CA ASN A 759 0.19 -7.45 10.46
C ASN A 759 0.32 -6.52 11.67
N LEU A 760 -0.57 -5.52 11.83
CA LEU A 760 -0.33 -4.37 12.72
C LEU A 760 -0.05 -4.76 14.18
N ARG A 761 -0.71 -5.81 14.68
CA ARG A 761 -0.52 -6.36 16.03
C ARG A 761 0.94 -6.77 16.26
N ASP A 762 1.50 -7.56 15.36
CA ASP A 762 2.89 -8.04 15.48
C ASP A 762 3.91 -6.95 15.12
N ASP A 763 3.60 -6.11 14.12
CA ASP A 763 4.46 -5.03 13.65
C ASP A 763 4.64 -3.96 14.73
N LEU A 764 3.55 -3.55 15.41
CA LEU A 764 3.61 -2.61 16.53
C LEU A 764 4.30 -3.23 17.76
N ARG A 765 4.03 -4.50 18.09
CA ARG A 765 4.73 -5.21 19.18
C ARG A 765 6.24 -5.26 18.92
N SER A 766 6.64 -5.55 17.68
CA SER A 766 8.05 -5.57 17.27
C SER A 766 8.70 -4.19 17.38
N LEU A 767 8.06 -3.13 16.89
CA LEU A 767 8.58 -1.76 16.99
C LEU A 767 8.77 -1.34 18.45
N LEU A 768 7.74 -1.52 19.27
CA LEU A 768 7.79 -1.17 20.70
C LEU A 768 8.82 -2.01 21.48
N THR A 769 9.15 -3.22 21.01
CA THR A 769 10.28 -4.01 21.54
C THR A 769 11.63 -3.40 21.15
N GLU A 770 11.85 -2.98 19.90
CA GLU A 770 13.10 -2.31 19.49
C GLU A 770 13.27 -0.94 20.17
N MET A 771 12.16 -0.27 20.48
CA MET A 771 12.13 0.97 21.27
C MET A 771 12.50 0.76 22.76
N GLY A 772 12.84 -0.45 23.21
CA GLY A 772 13.40 -0.71 24.54
C GLY A 772 12.38 -0.91 25.68
N ASN A 773 11.12 -1.23 25.37
CA ASN A 773 10.07 -1.40 26.39
C ASN A 773 9.97 -2.83 26.93
N THR A 774 9.40 -2.97 28.12
CA THR A 774 9.08 -4.26 28.75
C THR A 774 7.60 -4.61 28.53
N PHE A 775 7.29 -5.90 28.36
CA PHE A 775 5.92 -6.36 28.07
C PHE A 775 5.38 -7.28 29.18
N ILE A 776 4.12 -7.05 29.55
CA ILE A 776 3.31 -7.92 30.42
C ILE A 776 2.08 -8.32 29.61
N CYS A 777 1.92 -9.61 29.31
CA CYS A 777 0.71 -10.09 28.63
C CYS A 777 -0.48 -10.07 29.60
N VAL A 778 -1.59 -9.49 29.17
CA VAL A 778 -2.88 -9.50 29.86
C VAL A 778 -3.80 -10.51 29.16
N GLY A 779 -4.66 -11.17 29.95
CA GLY A 779 -5.54 -12.25 29.49
C GLY A 779 -6.45 -11.90 28.31
N SER A 780 -7.00 -12.93 27.68
CA SER A 780 -7.84 -12.83 26.47
C SER A 780 -9.32 -12.59 26.75
N ASP A 781 -9.72 -12.40 28.01
CA ASP A 781 -11.12 -12.29 28.41
C ASP A 781 -11.78 -11.04 27.82
N SER A 782 -13.00 -11.16 27.31
CA SER A 782 -13.79 -10.05 26.78
C SER A 782 -14.80 -9.55 27.81
N ASP A 783 -15.08 -8.25 27.82
CA ASP A 783 -16.10 -7.63 28.67
C ASP A 783 -17.41 -7.35 27.88
N PRO A 784 -18.49 -8.13 28.07
CA PRO A 784 -19.73 -7.96 27.29
C PRO A 784 -20.41 -6.61 27.53
N GLN A 785 -20.32 -6.07 28.75
CA GLN A 785 -20.98 -4.82 29.14
C GLN A 785 -20.39 -3.61 28.41
N SER A 786 -19.07 -3.52 28.31
CA SER A 786 -18.38 -2.48 27.54
C SER A 786 -18.65 -2.60 26.04
N LEU A 787 -18.74 -3.83 25.52
CA LEU A 787 -19.09 -4.07 24.12
C LEU A 787 -20.52 -3.59 23.80
N GLU A 788 -21.47 -3.82 24.70
CA GLU A 788 -22.85 -3.36 24.55
C GLU A 788 -22.98 -1.83 24.68
N SER A 789 -22.30 -1.24 25.67
CA SER A 789 -22.23 0.22 25.85
C SER A 789 -21.66 0.94 24.62
N LEU A 790 -20.60 0.40 24.00
CA LEU A 790 -20.05 0.94 22.74
C LEU A 790 -20.98 0.78 21.53
N LYS A 791 -21.83 -0.26 21.50
CA LYS A 791 -22.86 -0.42 20.45
C LYS A 791 -23.98 0.62 20.63
N ALA A 792 -24.45 0.83 21.86
CA ALA A 792 -25.45 1.85 22.17
C ALA A 792 -24.94 3.26 21.84
N ALA A 793 -23.71 3.60 22.25
CA ALA A 793 -23.07 4.87 21.92
C ALA A 793 -22.94 5.08 20.40
N ALA A 794 -22.61 4.03 19.64
CA ALA A 794 -22.55 4.11 18.17
C ALA A 794 -23.91 4.44 17.55
N GLN A 795 -24.98 3.75 17.96
CA GLN A 795 -26.33 4.01 17.47
C GLN A 795 -26.82 5.42 17.83
N ALA A 796 -26.50 5.91 19.03
CA ALA A 796 -26.83 7.27 19.45
C ALA A 796 -26.12 8.34 18.60
N LEU A 797 -24.83 8.13 18.27
CA LEU A 797 -24.07 9.03 17.40
C LEU A 797 -24.58 9.03 15.96
N ASP A 798 -24.86 7.86 15.40
CA ASP A 798 -25.35 7.73 14.02
C ASP A 798 -26.73 8.43 13.88
N ARG A 799 -27.66 8.23 14.85
CA ARG A 799 -28.95 8.93 14.89
C ARG A 799 -28.79 10.46 15.03
N ALA A 800 -27.92 10.91 15.92
CA ALA A 800 -27.69 12.35 16.13
C ALA A 800 -27.12 13.02 14.88
N HIS A 801 -26.17 12.37 14.17
CA HIS A 801 -25.62 12.83 12.90
C HIS A 801 -26.70 12.94 11.82
N ASN A 802 -27.48 11.87 11.61
CA ASN A 802 -28.52 11.83 10.59
C ASN A 802 -29.57 12.93 10.82
N SER A 803 -29.97 13.16 12.07
CA SER A 803 -30.90 14.21 12.46
C SER A 803 -30.32 15.62 12.28
N ALA A 804 -29.05 15.83 12.63
CA ALA A 804 -28.37 17.11 12.45
C ALA A 804 -28.23 17.50 10.97
N VAL A 805 -27.81 16.56 10.10
CA VAL A 805 -27.70 16.80 8.65
C VAL A 805 -29.07 17.05 8.01
N ALA A 806 -30.10 16.30 8.38
CA ALA A 806 -31.46 16.53 7.85
C ALA A 806 -32.02 17.90 8.26
N LYS A 807 -31.76 18.35 9.50
CA LYS A 807 -32.25 19.63 10.06
C LYS A 807 -31.36 20.83 9.75
N ALA A 808 -30.15 20.63 9.21
CA ALA A 808 -29.24 21.70 8.83
C ALA A 808 -29.87 22.65 7.79
N LYS A 809 -29.38 23.90 7.70
CA LYS A 809 -29.87 24.86 6.71
C LYS A 809 -29.52 24.41 5.29
N ASN A 810 -30.37 24.78 4.34
CA ASN A 810 -30.04 24.66 2.93
C ASN A 810 -29.11 25.82 2.56
N ILE A 811 -28.04 25.53 1.83
CA ILE A 811 -27.08 26.53 1.31
C ILE A 811 -27.05 26.51 -0.21
N THR A 812 -26.53 27.57 -0.81
CA THR A 812 -26.32 27.70 -2.25
C THR A 812 -25.04 26.99 -2.71
N LEU A 813 -24.94 26.74 -4.02
CA LEU A 813 -23.70 26.22 -4.63
C LEU A 813 -22.50 27.16 -4.43
N SER A 814 -22.74 28.48 -4.29
CA SER A 814 -21.68 29.47 -4.03
C SER A 814 -21.13 29.30 -2.61
N GLU A 815 -22.01 29.25 -1.61
CA GLU A 815 -21.64 29.02 -0.21
C GLU A 815 -20.96 27.66 -0.01
N TYR A 816 -21.47 26.60 -0.66
CA TYR A 816 -20.83 25.29 -0.64
C TYR A 816 -19.40 25.34 -1.21
N ARG A 817 -19.17 26.03 -2.33
CA ARG A 817 -17.82 26.21 -2.91
C ARG A 817 -16.91 27.02 -2.00
N ALA A 818 -17.38 28.14 -1.45
CA ALA A 818 -16.62 28.97 -0.51
C ALA A 818 -16.24 28.20 0.76
N ARG A 819 -17.10 27.28 1.22
CA ARG A 819 -16.83 26.37 2.34
C ARG A 819 -15.86 25.23 2.00
N GLN A 820 -15.90 24.69 0.78
CA GLN A 820 -14.90 23.71 0.32
C GLN A 820 -13.47 24.28 0.29
N SER A 821 -13.31 25.60 0.20
CA SER A 821 -12.01 26.29 0.29
C SER A 821 -11.60 26.73 1.71
N LYS A 822 -12.39 26.47 2.77
CA LYS A 822 -11.99 26.78 4.14
C LYS A 822 -11.10 25.67 4.72
N ASP A 823 -10.07 26.07 5.48
CA ASP A 823 -9.21 25.13 6.24
C ASP A 823 -9.97 24.40 7.37
N TYR A 824 -11.01 25.03 7.93
CA TYR A 824 -11.90 24.45 8.93
C TYR A 824 -13.36 24.84 8.65
N LEU A 825 -14.26 23.91 8.93
CA LEU A 825 -15.71 24.10 8.91
C LEU A 825 -16.23 23.75 10.31
N ASP A 826 -17.01 24.65 10.91
CA ASP A 826 -17.67 24.33 12.17
C ASP A 826 -18.71 23.19 11.98
N PRO A 827 -19.14 22.50 13.05
CA PRO A 827 -20.02 21.35 12.92
C PRO A 827 -21.32 21.63 12.15
N ASN A 828 -21.90 22.83 12.27
CA ASN A 828 -23.10 23.19 11.51
C ASN A 828 -22.77 23.39 10.04
N GLU A 829 -21.67 24.08 9.71
CA GLU A 829 -21.23 24.21 8.31
C GLU A 829 -20.91 22.85 7.66
N ILE A 830 -20.37 21.88 8.42
CA ILE A 830 -20.19 20.50 7.95
C ILE A 830 -21.55 19.87 7.61
N PHE A 831 -22.53 19.95 8.51
CA PHE A 831 -23.86 19.38 8.30
C PHE A 831 -24.60 20.05 7.13
N GLU A 832 -24.49 21.37 6.99
CA GLU A 832 -25.05 22.15 5.87
C GLU A 832 -24.38 21.79 4.53
N CYS A 833 -23.06 21.62 4.50
CA CYS A 833 -22.32 21.15 3.32
C CYS A 833 -22.67 19.70 2.95
N GLU A 834 -22.83 18.81 3.94
CA GLU A 834 -23.26 17.43 3.70
C GLU A 834 -24.70 17.38 3.18
N LYS A 835 -25.61 18.17 3.78
CA LYS A 835 -27.00 18.32 3.31
C LYS A 835 -27.04 18.83 1.88
N PHE A 836 -26.27 19.87 1.56
CA PHE A 836 -26.15 20.38 0.19
C PHE A 836 -25.68 19.28 -0.76
N ARG A 837 -24.57 18.60 -0.45
CA ARG A 837 -24.03 17.51 -1.29
C ARG A 837 -25.08 16.42 -1.54
N ILE A 838 -25.83 16.01 -0.51
CA ILE A 838 -26.88 14.98 -0.63
C ILE A 838 -28.01 15.51 -1.53
N SER A 839 -28.59 16.68 -1.23
CA SER A 839 -29.63 17.31 -2.05
C SER A 839 -29.21 17.47 -3.52
N ASP A 840 -28.02 18.01 -3.76
CA ASP A 840 -27.42 18.23 -5.08
C ASP A 840 -27.16 16.92 -5.86
N SER A 841 -26.89 15.82 -5.14
CA SER A 841 -26.63 14.49 -5.68
C SER A 841 -27.89 13.72 -6.06
N TYR A 842 -28.93 13.76 -5.22
CA TYR A 842 -30.13 12.92 -5.34
C TYR A 842 -31.36 13.66 -5.87
N GLY A 843 -31.39 15.00 -5.82
CA GLY A 843 -32.50 15.81 -6.36
C GLY A 843 -33.77 15.81 -5.52
N ILE A 844 -33.69 15.37 -4.27
CA ILE A 844 -34.82 15.16 -3.35
C ILE A 844 -34.54 15.78 -1.98
N GLU A 845 -35.57 15.88 -1.15
CA GLU A 845 -35.46 16.36 0.23
C GLU A 845 -34.55 15.46 1.08
N VAL A 846 -33.70 16.08 1.90
CA VAL A 846 -32.73 15.37 2.75
C VAL A 846 -33.37 14.95 4.07
N THR A 847 -33.83 13.71 4.11
CA THR A 847 -34.37 13.06 5.32
C THR A 847 -33.28 12.32 6.10
N GLU A 848 -33.52 12.02 7.38
CA GLU A 848 -32.58 11.27 8.23
C GLU A 848 -32.23 9.89 7.63
N SER A 849 -33.21 9.23 6.99
CA SER A 849 -33.02 7.96 6.27
C SER A 849 -32.10 8.11 5.06
N LEU A 850 -32.23 9.19 4.28
CA LEU A 850 -31.38 9.42 3.11
C LEU A 850 -29.92 9.66 3.51
N VAL A 851 -29.67 10.34 4.64
CA VAL A 851 -28.32 10.52 5.20
C VAL A 851 -27.70 9.16 5.57
N GLU A 852 -28.48 8.27 6.22
CA GLU A 852 -28.03 6.92 6.55
C GLU A 852 -27.70 6.08 5.31
N MET A 853 -28.55 6.16 4.28
CA MET A 853 -28.39 5.44 3.01
C MET A 853 -27.18 5.89 2.20
N ASP A 854 -26.88 7.19 2.17
CA ASP A 854 -25.82 7.79 1.36
C ASP A 854 -24.40 7.29 1.75
N LYS A 855 -24.17 7.02 3.03
CA LYS A 855 -22.92 6.47 3.62
C LYS A 855 -21.65 7.27 3.25
N GLY A 856 -21.75 8.60 3.16
CA GLY A 856 -20.63 9.47 2.78
C GLY A 856 -20.34 9.43 1.28
N GLY A 857 -21.39 9.59 0.48
CA GLY A 857 -21.36 9.59 -0.97
C GLY A 857 -20.98 8.24 -1.59
N ARG A 858 -21.18 7.13 -0.89
CA ARG A 858 -20.95 5.79 -1.47
C ARG A 858 -22.10 5.38 -2.39
N LEU A 859 -23.34 5.63 -1.97
CA LEU A 859 -24.53 5.26 -2.74
C LEU A 859 -24.58 6.03 -4.08
N ILE A 860 -24.40 7.35 -4.10
CA ILE A 860 -24.34 8.12 -5.36
C ILE A 860 -23.21 7.66 -6.30
N ARG A 861 -22.06 7.21 -5.78
CA ARG A 861 -20.98 6.62 -6.60
C ARG A 861 -21.37 5.26 -7.19
N ALA A 862 -22.11 4.46 -6.43
CA ALA A 862 -22.65 3.18 -6.89
C ALA A 862 -23.71 3.40 -7.98
N ILE A 863 -24.65 4.34 -7.79
CA ILE A 863 -25.66 4.74 -8.78
C ILE A 863 -25.03 5.35 -10.03
N ALA A 864 -23.95 6.12 -9.91
CA ALA A 864 -23.18 6.57 -11.09
C ALA A 864 -22.51 5.40 -11.84
N GLY A 865 -22.17 4.31 -11.14
CA GLY A 865 -21.73 3.05 -11.74
C GLY A 865 -22.88 2.30 -12.42
N LEU A 866 -24.10 2.34 -11.85
CA LEU A 866 -25.31 1.79 -12.44
C LEU A 866 -25.64 2.52 -13.75
N GLU A 867 -25.70 3.85 -13.71
CA GLU A 867 -25.85 4.73 -14.87
C GLU A 867 -24.88 4.37 -16.00
N ALA A 868 -23.59 4.18 -15.66
CA ALA A 868 -22.55 3.81 -16.60
C ALA A 868 -22.73 2.40 -17.22
N ILE A 869 -23.12 1.38 -16.44
CA ILE A 869 -23.30 0.03 -16.98
C ILE A 869 -24.65 -0.16 -17.71
N LEU A 870 -25.63 0.71 -17.48
CA LEU A 870 -26.91 0.71 -18.19
C LEU A 870 -26.88 1.48 -19.51
N ALA A 871 -26.06 2.54 -19.60
CA ALA A 871 -25.87 3.26 -20.86
C ALA A 871 -25.37 2.32 -21.97
N PRO A 872 -25.88 2.43 -23.21
CA PRO A 872 -25.48 1.58 -24.31
C PRO A 872 -24.01 1.80 -24.67
N PRO A 873 -23.25 0.74 -25.01
CA PRO A 873 -21.89 0.89 -25.49
C PRO A 873 -21.85 1.64 -26.82
N GLU A 874 -20.76 2.36 -27.06
CA GLU A 874 -20.43 2.92 -28.37
C GLU A 874 -19.94 1.82 -29.33
N GLU A 875 -19.68 2.16 -30.59
CA GLU A 875 -19.27 1.21 -31.63
C GLU A 875 -18.11 0.31 -31.19
N SER A 876 -18.24 -1.00 -31.44
CA SER A 876 -17.20 -1.96 -31.12
C SER A 876 -16.03 -1.83 -32.08
N PHE A 877 -14.81 -2.06 -31.58
CA PHE A 877 -13.57 -1.99 -32.36
C PHE A 877 -12.75 -3.26 -32.20
N THR A 878 -11.99 -3.62 -33.23
CA THR A 878 -11.15 -4.82 -33.23
C THR A 878 -9.73 -4.46 -32.84
N ASP A 879 -9.14 -5.17 -31.87
CA ASP A 879 -7.71 -5.07 -31.59
C ASP A 879 -6.91 -5.63 -32.78
N PRO A 880 -6.08 -4.81 -33.46
CA PRO A 880 -5.28 -5.27 -34.59
C PRO A 880 -4.21 -6.31 -34.21
N LYS A 881 -3.87 -6.46 -32.91
CA LYS A 881 -2.86 -7.44 -32.45
C LYS A 881 -3.45 -8.80 -32.12
N THR A 882 -4.64 -8.85 -31.50
CA THR A 882 -5.27 -10.11 -31.06
C THR A 882 -6.44 -10.55 -31.93
N GLY A 883 -6.97 -9.67 -32.79
CA GLY A 883 -8.20 -9.90 -33.55
C GLY A 883 -9.46 -9.91 -32.68
N GLN A 884 -9.35 -9.58 -31.39
CA GLN A 884 -10.46 -9.58 -30.45
C GLN A 884 -11.28 -8.29 -30.57
N ILE A 885 -12.61 -8.42 -30.57
CA ILE A 885 -13.55 -7.31 -30.64
C ILE A 885 -13.85 -6.81 -29.22
N TYR A 886 -13.74 -5.50 -29.02
CA TYR A 886 -14.01 -4.81 -27.75
C TYR A 886 -15.15 -3.79 -27.91
N PRO A 887 -16.12 -3.74 -26.99
CA PRO A 887 -17.12 -2.68 -26.97
C PRO A 887 -16.48 -1.38 -26.45
N THR A 888 -16.75 -0.26 -27.13
CA THR A 888 -16.30 1.05 -26.63
C THR A 888 -17.20 1.47 -25.44
N PRO A 889 -16.65 1.90 -24.29
CA PRO A 889 -17.46 2.34 -23.16
C PRO A 889 -18.31 3.58 -23.53
N PRO A 890 -19.46 3.81 -22.88
CA PRO A 890 -20.31 4.97 -23.15
C PRO A 890 -19.59 6.30 -22.89
N THR A 891 -19.99 7.35 -23.60
CA THR A 891 -19.36 8.70 -23.54
C THR A 891 -19.22 9.23 -22.11
N ILE A 892 -20.19 8.96 -21.23
CA ILE A 892 -20.14 9.41 -19.82
C ILE A 892 -18.98 8.79 -19.02
N VAL A 893 -18.47 7.64 -19.46
CA VAL A 893 -17.33 6.93 -18.88
C VAL A 893 -16.03 7.40 -19.51
N THR A 894 -15.96 7.41 -20.85
CA THR A 894 -14.76 7.79 -21.59
C THR A 894 -14.40 9.26 -21.37
N GLN A 895 -15.39 10.16 -21.36
CA GLN A 895 -15.17 11.58 -21.07
C GLN A 895 -14.63 11.80 -19.66
N LYS A 896 -15.01 10.97 -18.69
CA LYS A 896 -14.49 11.07 -17.32
C LYS A 896 -13.02 10.65 -17.23
N ASP A 897 -12.64 9.56 -17.89
CA ASP A 897 -11.22 9.16 -17.97
C ASP A 897 -10.38 10.17 -18.77
N ARG A 898 -10.92 10.76 -19.86
CA ARG A 898 -10.28 11.87 -20.60
C ARG A 898 -10.05 13.07 -19.68
N THR A 899 -11.11 13.58 -19.04
CA THR A 899 -10.99 14.73 -18.11
C THR A 899 -10.01 14.47 -16.97
N GLU A 900 -9.92 13.26 -16.43
CA GLU A 900 -8.87 12.95 -15.45
C GLU A 900 -7.47 12.93 -16.07
N ARG A 901 -7.28 12.33 -17.26
CA ARG A 901 -5.99 12.28 -17.98
C ARG A 901 -5.50 13.64 -18.51
N ASP A 902 -6.43 14.55 -18.80
CA ASP A 902 -6.11 15.91 -19.22
C ASP A 902 -5.68 16.81 -18.06
N ASN A 903 -6.27 16.62 -16.87
CA ASN A 903 -5.98 17.44 -15.69
C ASN A 903 -4.92 16.83 -14.74
N LEU A 904 -4.60 15.54 -14.86
CA LEU A 904 -3.70 14.81 -13.93
C LEU A 904 -2.56 14.16 -14.72
N PRO A 905 -1.34 14.73 -14.71
CA PRO A 905 -0.24 14.24 -15.55
C PRO A 905 0.32 12.87 -15.16
N LEU A 906 0.10 12.40 -13.93
CA LEU A 906 0.70 11.17 -13.41
C LEU A 906 -0.29 10.00 -13.42
N CYS A 907 0.16 8.85 -13.91
CA CYS A 907 -0.70 7.67 -14.09
C CYS A 907 -1.16 7.01 -12.76
N ILE A 908 -0.52 7.35 -11.63
CA ILE A 908 -0.93 6.96 -10.28
C ILE A 908 -2.22 7.65 -9.81
N ASP A 909 -2.66 8.70 -10.50
CA ASP A 909 -3.82 9.52 -10.13
C ASP A 909 -5.12 9.15 -10.86
N TRP A 910 -5.05 8.32 -11.89
CA TRP A 910 -6.18 8.04 -12.76
C TRP A 910 -7.18 7.03 -12.17
N GLY A 911 -8.46 7.36 -12.29
CA GLY A 911 -9.57 6.55 -11.78
C GLY A 911 -9.84 5.28 -12.60
N ASN A 912 -9.48 5.23 -13.89
CA ASN A 912 -9.66 4.10 -14.81
C ASN A 912 -11.08 3.52 -14.83
N TYR A 913 -12.08 4.37 -15.10
CA TYR A 913 -13.49 3.99 -15.08
C TYR A 913 -13.84 3.03 -16.24
N SER A 914 -13.24 3.22 -17.41
CA SER A 914 -13.43 2.39 -18.61
C SER A 914 -13.04 0.94 -18.36
N ALA A 915 -11.91 0.67 -17.69
CA ALA A 915 -11.52 -0.69 -17.32
C ALA A 915 -12.52 -1.35 -16.34
N ARG A 916 -13.04 -0.61 -15.36
CA ARG A 916 -14.08 -1.11 -14.43
C ARG A 916 -15.43 -1.34 -15.11
N TRP A 917 -15.78 -0.52 -16.10
CA TRP A 917 -16.96 -0.71 -16.92
C TRP A 917 -16.83 -1.97 -17.78
N LEU A 918 -15.71 -2.11 -18.52
CA LEU A 918 -15.45 -3.26 -19.39
C LEU A 918 -15.43 -4.57 -18.60
N ALA A 919 -14.83 -4.59 -17.40
CA ALA A 919 -14.85 -5.76 -16.52
C ALA A 919 -16.28 -6.20 -16.16
N ARG A 920 -17.19 -5.26 -15.85
CA ARG A 920 -18.61 -5.59 -15.61
C ARG A 920 -19.34 -6.00 -16.89
N PHE A 921 -19.04 -5.37 -18.02
CA PHE A 921 -19.64 -5.68 -19.30
C PHE A 921 -19.27 -7.11 -19.77
N ASN A 922 -17.99 -7.49 -19.65
CA ASN A 922 -17.48 -8.82 -20.02
C ASN A 922 -18.02 -9.94 -19.13
N LEU A 923 -18.46 -9.63 -17.90
CA LEU A 923 -19.22 -10.56 -17.06
C LEU A 923 -20.67 -10.79 -17.54
N GLY A 924 -21.15 -10.02 -18.54
CA GLY A 924 -22.52 -10.07 -19.04
C GLY A 924 -23.51 -9.22 -18.22
N LEU A 925 -23.04 -8.45 -17.23
CA LEU A 925 -23.89 -7.76 -16.26
C LEU A 925 -24.85 -6.76 -16.91
N HIS A 926 -24.46 -6.10 -18.00
CA HIS A 926 -25.32 -5.19 -18.78
C HIS A 926 -26.60 -5.90 -19.27
N GLN A 927 -26.47 -7.09 -19.86
CA GLN A 927 -27.62 -7.84 -20.39
C GLN A 927 -28.54 -8.34 -19.27
N ILE A 928 -27.94 -8.82 -18.17
CA ILE A 928 -28.69 -9.28 -17.00
C ILE A 928 -29.48 -8.13 -16.36
N LEU A 929 -28.85 -6.96 -16.16
CA LEU A 929 -29.53 -5.78 -15.61
C LEU A 929 -30.64 -5.27 -16.55
N ALA A 930 -30.41 -5.25 -17.87
CA ALA A 930 -31.41 -4.82 -18.85
C ALA A 930 -32.65 -5.73 -18.91
N SER A 931 -32.53 -7.00 -18.51
CA SER A 931 -33.65 -7.92 -18.31
C SER A 931 -34.34 -7.67 -16.96
N LEU A 932 -33.59 -7.68 -15.85
CA LEU A 932 -34.14 -7.46 -14.50
C LEU A 932 -34.86 -6.12 -14.35
N MET A 933 -34.41 -5.06 -15.05
CA MET A 933 -35.07 -3.75 -15.06
C MET A 933 -36.43 -3.74 -15.76
N LYS A 934 -36.74 -4.72 -16.62
CA LYS A 934 -38.07 -4.90 -17.23
C LYS A 934 -39.04 -5.62 -16.30
N GLY A 935 -38.58 -6.06 -15.13
CA GLY A 935 -39.35 -6.87 -14.18
C GLY A 935 -39.18 -8.37 -14.36
N ASP A 936 -38.23 -8.82 -15.20
CA ASP A 936 -37.90 -10.23 -15.36
C ASP A 936 -37.36 -10.82 -14.03
N GLU A 937 -37.60 -12.11 -13.80
CA GLU A 937 -37.11 -12.84 -12.63
C GLU A 937 -36.13 -13.94 -13.03
N VAL A 938 -35.04 -14.08 -12.28
CA VAL A 938 -33.99 -15.08 -12.52
C VAL A 938 -33.96 -16.14 -11.41
N THR A 939 -33.58 -17.36 -11.76
CA THR A 939 -33.31 -18.44 -10.79
C THR A 939 -31.81 -18.66 -10.64
N ALA A 940 -31.40 -19.48 -9.67
CA ALA A 940 -29.99 -19.85 -9.52
C ALA A 940 -29.44 -20.67 -10.70
N ASP A 941 -30.33 -21.28 -11.49
CA ASP A 941 -30.03 -22.14 -12.64
C ASP A 941 -30.16 -21.39 -13.98
N ASP A 942 -30.32 -20.06 -13.95
CA ASP A 942 -30.40 -19.23 -15.15
C ASP A 942 -29.12 -19.36 -16.02
N PRO A 943 -29.22 -19.69 -17.32
CA PRO A 943 -28.06 -19.90 -18.18
C PRO A 943 -27.12 -18.68 -18.28
N THR A 944 -27.66 -17.47 -18.19
CA THR A 944 -26.90 -16.21 -18.26
C THR A 944 -26.11 -16.01 -16.98
N LEU A 945 -26.72 -16.27 -15.82
CA LEU A 945 -26.02 -16.20 -14.52
C LEU A 945 -24.98 -17.31 -14.37
N LEU A 946 -25.25 -18.52 -14.85
CA LEU A 946 -24.27 -19.61 -14.88
C LEU A 946 -23.05 -19.23 -15.74
N LYS A 947 -23.27 -18.64 -16.93
CA LYS A 947 -22.20 -18.13 -17.80
C LYS A 947 -21.41 -16.99 -17.15
N MET A 948 -22.07 -16.01 -16.56
CA MET A 948 -21.42 -14.93 -15.78
C MET A 948 -20.52 -15.51 -14.68
N THR A 949 -21.00 -16.55 -13.98
CA THR A 949 -20.28 -17.21 -12.89
C THR A 949 -19.05 -17.96 -13.38
N GLU A 950 -19.15 -18.69 -14.50
CA GLU A 950 -17.99 -19.35 -15.10
C GLU A 950 -16.92 -18.34 -15.53
N ILE A 951 -17.31 -17.24 -16.18
CA ILE A 951 -16.39 -16.17 -16.57
C ILE A 951 -15.72 -15.57 -15.31
N ALA A 952 -16.48 -15.24 -14.27
CA ALA A 952 -15.96 -14.65 -13.04
C ALA A 952 -14.98 -15.56 -12.28
N ILE A 953 -15.25 -16.87 -12.21
CA ILE A 953 -14.33 -17.84 -11.62
C ILE A 953 -13.04 -17.90 -12.46
N HIS A 954 -13.17 -17.89 -13.79
CA HIS A 954 -12.05 -17.96 -14.71
C HIS A 954 -11.16 -16.70 -14.69
N CYS A 955 -11.74 -15.51 -14.47
CA CYS A 955 -10.99 -14.24 -14.38
C CYS A 955 -10.87 -13.68 -12.94
N ALA A 956 -11.01 -14.52 -11.91
CA ALA A 956 -11.11 -14.12 -10.50
C ALA A 956 -10.03 -13.13 -10.02
N ALA A 957 -8.77 -13.29 -10.45
CA ALA A 957 -7.68 -12.37 -10.11
C ALA A 957 -7.91 -10.95 -10.69
N HIS A 958 -8.40 -10.85 -11.93
CA HIS A 958 -8.75 -9.58 -12.58
C HIS A 958 -9.98 -8.95 -11.93
N VAL A 959 -10.98 -9.75 -11.54
CA VAL A 959 -12.15 -9.25 -10.78
C VAL A 959 -11.71 -8.66 -9.44
N LYS A 960 -10.80 -9.31 -8.71
CA LYS A 960 -10.24 -8.77 -7.47
C LYS A 960 -9.47 -7.46 -7.71
N ALA A 961 -8.63 -7.41 -8.74
CA ALA A 961 -7.82 -6.24 -9.06
C ALA A 961 -8.65 -5.02 -9.52
N ILE A 962 -9.65 -5.22 -10.37
CA ILE A 962 -10.40 -4.14 -11.04
C ILE A 962 -11.68 -3.77 -10.28
N LEU A 963 -12.41 -4.77 -9.76
CA LEU A 963 -13.71 -4.60 -9.09
C LEU A 963 -13.62 -4.71 -7.56
N GLY A 964 -12.46 -5.07 -7.00
CA GLY A 964 -12.17 -4.94 -5.57
C GLY A 964 -12.76 -6.01 -4.65
N PHE A 965 -13.22 -7.15 -5.19
CA PHE A 965 -13.75 -8.25 -4.38
C PHE A 965 -13.23 -9.62 -4.84
N THR A 966 -13.14 -10.58 -3.91
CA THR A 966 -12.62 -11.93 -4.19
C THR A 966 -13.74 -12.87 -4.60
N ILE A 967 -13.57 -13.60 -5.69
CA ILE A 967 -14.50 -14.63 -6.18
C ILE A 967 -14.21 -15.97 -5.47
N PRO A 968 -15.19 -16.58 -4.76
CA PRO A 968 -15.09 -17.95 -4.25
C PRO A 968 -15.03 -18.96 -5.40
N LEU A 969 -14.56 -20.19 -5.18
CA LEU A 969 -14.57 -21.20 -6.24
C LEU A 969 -15.94 -21.81 -6.49
N ASP A 970 -16.70 -22.01 -5.41
CA ASP A 970 -18.07 -22.48 -5.47
C ASP A 970 -19.05 -21.31 -5.56
N CYS A 971 -18.58 -20.17 -6.10
CA CYS A 971 -19.34 -18.96 -6.35
C CYS A 971 -20.76 -19.30 -6.82
N LYS A 972 -21.77 -18.95 -6.01
CA LYS A 972 -23.16 -19.20 -6.38
C LYS A 972 -23.60 -18.08 -7.33
N PRO A 973 -24.31 -18.38 -8.44
CA PRO A 973 -24.67 -17.35 -9.41
C PRO A 973 -25.44 -16.17 -8.82
N ILE A 974 -26.37 -16.46 -7.89
CA ILE A 974 -27.11 -15.44 -7.13
C ILE A 974 -26.22 -14.63 -6.18
N TRP A 975 -25.19 -15.24 -5.57
CA TRP A 975 -24.25 -14.51 -4.69
C TRP A 975 -23.40 -13.52 -5.51
N LEU A 976 -22.95 -13.94 -6.69
CA LEU A 976 -22.20 -13.08 -7.60
C LEU A 976 -23.07 -11.93 -8.10
N LEU A 977 -24.29 -12.22 -8.54
CA LEU A 977 -25.25 -11.20 -8.94
C LEU A 977 -25.53 -10.22 -7.80
N ALA A 978 -25.84 -10.72 -6.59
CA ALA A 978 -26.09 -9.88 -5.42
C ALA A 978 -24.93 -8.92 -5.13
N THR A 979 -23.70 -9.45 -5.15
CA THR A 979 -22.48 -8.67 -4.89
C THR A 979 -22.25 -7.60 -5.97
N LEU A 980 -22.49 -7.95 -7.24
CA LEU A 980 -22.34 -7.02 -8.36
C LEU A 980 -23.41 -5.92 -8.36
N VAL A 981 -24.67 -6.22 -8.03
CA VAL A 981 -25.73 -5.19 -7.96
C VAL A 981 -25.63 -4.33 -6.71
N GLU A 982 -25.14 -4.86 -5.58
CA GLU A 982 -24.86 -4.08 -4.37
C GLU A 982 -23.75 -3.04 -4.62
N GLN A 983 -22.71 -3.39 -5.39
CA GLN A 983 -21.71 -2.42 -5.87
C GLN A 983 -22.28 -1.30 -6.76
N LEU A 984 -23.50 -1.46 -7.27
CA LEU A 984 -24.22 -0.51 -8.11
C LEU A 984 -25.37 0.20 -7.37
N GLY A 985 -25.50 -0.02 -6.05
CA GLY A 985 -26.50 0.63 -5.20
C GLY A 985 -27.88 -0.02 -5.24
N LEU A 986 -27.98 -1.22 -5.82
CA LEU A 986 -29.21 -2.00 -5.92
C LEU A 986 -29.16 -3.23 -4.99
N LYS A 987 -30.30 -3.90 -4.84
CA LYS A 987 -30.46 -5.07 -3.98
C LYS A 987 -31.33 -6.11 -4.66
N LEU A 988 -31.01 -7.40 -4.46
CA LEU A 988 -31.90 -8.49 -4.87
C LEU A 988 -32.93 -8.78 -3.78
N THR A 989 -34.17 -9.00 -4.20
CA THR A 989 -35.22 -9.64 -3.40
C THR A 989 -35.58 -10.99 -4.02
N PHE A 990 -36.38 -11.79 -3.34
CA PHE A 990 -36.88 -13.04 -3.90
C PHE A 990 -38.28 -13.40 -3.43
N ARG A 991 -39.04 -14.05 -4.31
CA ARG A 991 -40.27 -14.78 -3.95
C ARG A 991 -40.06 -16.28 -4.12
N LYS A 992 -40.88 -17.08 -3.43
CA LYS A 992 -40.88 -18.54 -3.56
C LYS A 992 -42.08 -18.98 -4.39
N GLN A 993 -41.84 -19.79 -5.41
CA GLN A 993 -42.89 -20.38 -6.24
C GLN A 993 -42.81 -21.91 -6.16
N GLY A 994 -43.96 -22.57 -6.04
CA GLY A 994 -44.07 -24.04 -5.95
C GLY A 994 -44.62 -24.57 -4.62
N LYS A 995 -44.89 -25.88 -4.59
CA LYS A 995 -45.43 -26.60 -3.42
C LYS A 995 -44.37 -26.73 -2.32
N ARG A 996 -44.80 -26.85 -1.06
CA ARG A 996 -43.90 -27.01 0.12
C ARG A 996 -42.99 -28.24 -0.08
N GLY A 997 -41.68 -28.03 -0.11
CA GLY A 997 -40.67 -29.05 -0.44
C GLY A 997 -40.13 -29.00 -1.87
N GLN A 998 -40.79 -28.28 -2.79
CA GLN A 998 -40.37 -28.07 -4.19
C GLN A 998 -40.36 -26.56 -4.55
N GLN A 999 -40.03 -25.70 -3.58
CA GLN A 999 -40.07 -24.25 -3.75
C GLN A 999 -38.80 -23.73 -4.43
N VAL A 1000 -38.95 -23.20 -5.65
CA VAL A 1000 -37.88 -22.45 -6.34
C VAL A 1000 -37.90 -21.00 -5.86
N LYS A 1001 -36.71 -20.41 -5.69
CA LYS A 1001 -36.56 -18.97 -5.45
C LYS A 1001 -36.40 -18.25 -6.78
N LEU A 1002 -37.31 -17.31 -7.03
CA LEU A 1002 -37.25 -16.36 -8.15
C LEU A 1002 -36.73 -15.04 -7.59
N PHE A 1003 -35.64 -14.55 -8.16
CA PHE A 1003 -34.95 -13.33 -7.72
C PHE A 1003 -35.22 -12.19 -8.70
N SER A 1004 -35.46 -11.01 -8.15
CA SER A 1004 -35.67 -9.77 -8.88
C SER A 1004 -34.93 -8.62 -8.20
N LEU A 1005 -34.77 -7.50 -8.90
CA LEU A 1005 -34.35 -6.26 -8.26
C LEU A 1005 -35.43 -5.80 -7.27
N SER A 1006 -34.99 -5.30 -6.12
CA SER A 1006 -35.89 -4.67 -5.15
C SER A 1006 -36.52 -3.43 -5.77
N LYS A 1007 -37.85 -3.35 -5.75
CA LYS A 1007 -38.60 -2.29 -6.42
C LYS A 1007 -38.29 -0.91 -5.85
N GLU A 1008 -38.23 -0.81 -4.51
CA GLU A 1008 -37.96 0.43 -3.77
C GLU A 1008 -36.58 1.02 -4.12
N GLU A 1009 -35.51 0.22 -3.97
CA GLU A 1009 -34.15 0.65 -4.32
C GLU A 1009 -33.98 0.93 -5.83
N LEU A 1010 -34.71 0.23 -6.72
CA LEU A 1010 -34.66 0.46 -8.16
C LEU A 1010 -35.37 1.76 -8.57
N GLU A 1011 -36.59 2.02 -8.08
CA GLU A 1011 -37.32 3.27 -8.35
C GLU A 1011 -36.54 4.49 -7.84
N PHE A 1012 -35.97 4.39 -6.63
CA PHE A 1012 -35.06 5.39 -6.09
C PHE A 1012 -33.84 5.63 -7.00
N ALA A 1013 -33.13 4.57 -7.41
CA ALA A 1013 -31.96 4.71 -8.26
C ALA A 1013 -32.27 5.33 -9.63
N LEU A 1014 -33.42 5.00 -10.22
CA LEU A 1014 -33.87 5.56 -11.50
C LEU A 1014 -34.25 7.05 -11.39
N GLN A 1015 -34.92 7.46 -10.32
CA GLN A 1015 -35.20 8.87 -10.04
C GLN A 1015 -33.91 9.68 -9.94
N VAL A 1016 -32.90 9.15 -9.23
CA VAL A 1016 -31.59 9.78 -9.07
C VAL A 1016 -30.82 9.84 -10.39
N ILE A 1017 -30.91 8.82 -11.24
CA ILE A 1017 -30.33 8.84 -12.60
C ILE A 1017 -31.02 9.91 -13.46
N ALA A 1018 -32.34 10.03 -13.42
CA ALA A 1018 -33.07 11.06 -14.17
C ALA A 1018 -32.62 12.48 -13.78
N HIS A 1019 -32.53 12.79 -12.48
CA HIS A 1019 -31.98 14.05 -11.96
C HIS A 1019 -30.55 14.32 -12.45
N ARG A 1020 -29.68 13.30 -12.45
CA ARG A 1020 -28.30 13.41 -12.94
C ARG A 1020 -28.21 13.67 -14.45
N VAL A 1021 -29.08 13.05 -15.24
CA VAL A 1021 -29.20 13.29 -16.69
C VAL A 1021 -29.67 14.73 -16.94
N GLU A 1022 -30.74 15.16 -16.28
CA GLU A 1022 -31.25 16.53 -16.43
C GLU A 1022 -30.18 17.57 -16.09
N LYS A 1023 -29.47 17.39 -14.98
CA LYS A 1023 -28.37 18.27 -14.56
C LYS A 1023 -27.21 18.34 -15.57
N ARG A 1024 -26.90 17.24 -16.27
CA ARG A 1024 -25.91 17.27 -17.37
C ARG A 1024 -26.46 18.05 -18.56
N ASN A 1025 -27.68 17.77 -18.99
CA ASN A 1025 -28.32 18.48 -20.11
C ASN A 1025 -28.42 19.99 -19.84
N GLN A 1026 -28.79 20.39 -18.61
CA GLN A 1026 -28.79 21.80 -18.18
C GLN A 1026 -27.39 22.42 -18.25
N LYS A 1027 -26.33 21.69 -17.89
CA LYS A 1027 -24.95 22.17 -17.98
C LYS A 1027 -24.50 22.31 -19.43
N GLU A 1028 -24.75 21.30 -20.26
CA GLU A 1028 -24.42 21.31 -21.69
C GLU A 1028 -25.15 22.43 -22.43
N ASN A 1029 -26.45 22.61 -22.19
CA ASN A 1029 -27.22 23.73 -22.72
C ASN A 1029 -26.65 25.09 -22.29
N ARG A 1030 -26.27 25.27 -21.00
CA ARG A 1030 -25.61 26.50 -20.54
C ARG A 1030 -24.28 26.75 -21.26
N THR A 1031 -23.46 25.72 -21.45
CA THR A 1031 -22.19 25.84 -22.19
C THR A 1031 -22.44 26.17 -23.67
N TYR A 1032 -23.43 25.56 -24.30
CA TYR A 1032 -23.83 25.83 -25.69
C TYR A 1032 -24.34 27.26 -25.88
N TYR A 1033 -25.25 27.73 -25.02
CA TYR A 1033 -25.77 29.10 -25.08
C TYR A 1033 -24.71 30.16 -24.75
N ALA A 1034 -23.79 29.88 -23.81
CA ALA A 1034 -22.66 30.76 -23.53
C ALA A 1034 -21.67 30.85 -24.72
N ALA A 1035 -21.47 29.75 -25.44
CA ALA A 1035 -20.64 29.73 -26.65
C ALA A 1035 -21.31 30.43 -27.86
N GLN A 1036 -22.65 30.47 -27.91
CA GLN A 1036 -23.38 31.13 -29.01
C GLN A 1036 -23.70 32.61 -28.77
N ASN A 1037 -23.83 33.05 -27.52
CA ASN A 1037 -24.05 34.46 -27.17
C ASN A 1037 -23.12 34.89 -26.01
N PRO A 1038 -21.83 35.16 -26.28
CA PRO A 1038 -20.88 35.63 -25.27
C PRO A 1038 -21.38 36.90 -24.55
N ALA A 1039 -22.02 37.81 -25.29
CA ALA A 1039 -22.52 39.09 -24.76
C ALA A 1039 -23.79 39.00 -23.89
N ALA A 1040 -24.58 37.91 -23.97
CA ALA A 1040 -25.87 37.82 -23.29
C ALA A 1040 -25.83 37.11 -21.93
N TYR A 1041 -24.70 36.46 -21.60
CA TYR A 1041 -24.46 35.81 -20.31
C TYR A 1041 -23.39 36.53 -19.49
N SER A 1042 -23.29 37.85 -19.66
CA SER A 1042 -22.77 38.74 -18.62
C SER A 1042 -23.67 38.62 -17.39
N VAL A 1043 -23.28 37.73 -16.48
CA VAL A 1043 -23.88 37.66 -15.14
C VAL A 1043 -23.77 39.05 -14.53
N SER A 1044 -24.90 39.72 -14.31
CA SER A 1044 -24.93 40.97 -13.54
C SER A 1044 -24.28 40.69 -12.19
N PRO A 1045 -23.08 41.20 -11.91
CA PRO A 1045 -22.49 41.03 -10.60
C PRO A 1045 -23.29 41.94 -9.69
N ASN A 1046 -24.00 41.38 -8.71
CA ASN A 1046 -24.46 42.15 -7.57
C ASN A 1046 -23.28 42.44 -6.61
N GLN A 1047 -22.15 42.83 -7.20
CA GLN A 1047 -20.98 43.39 -6.55
C GLN A 1047 -21.10 44.89 -6.75
N GLN A 1048 -21.11 45.64 -5.66
CA GLN A 1048 -20.80 47.06 -5.75
C GLN A 1048 -19.39 47.18 -6.35
N PRO A 1049 -19.16 48.02 -7.38
CA PRO A 1049 -17.87 48.11 -8.04
C PRO A 1049 -16.83 48.64 -7.06
N VAL A 1050 -15.84 47.80 -6.73
CA VAL A 1050 -14.67 48.24 -5.97
C VAL A 1050 -13.74 48.94 -6.95
N SER A 1051 -13.79 50.27 -6.97
CA SER A 1051 -12.87 51.07 -7.78
C SER A 1051 -11.50 51.13 -7.09
N THR A 1052 -10.51 50.43 -7.63
CA THR A 1052 -9.10 50.68 -7.30
C THR A 1052 -8.61 51.91 -8.08
N PRO A 1053 -8.04 52.93 -7.42
CA PRO A 1053 -7.42 54.07 -8.12
C PRO A 1053 -6.11 53.66 -8.81
N PRO A 1054 -5.61 54.47 -9.78
CA PRO A 1054 -4.24 54.35 -10.27
C PRO A 1054 -3.19 54.56 -9.16
N PRO A 1055 -1.92 54.15 -9.37
CA PRO A 1055 -0.94 54.05 -8.28
C PRO A 1055 -0.57 55.34 -7.55
N ASP A 1056 -0.76 56.51 -8.17
CA ASP A 1056 -0.27 57.81 -7.67
C ASP A 1056 -1.40 58.85 -7.50
N ALA A 1057 -2.22 58.70 -6.45
CA ALA A 1057 -3.18 59.75 -6.07
C ALA A 1057 -3.47 59.77 -4.54
N ILE A 1058 -2.83 60.70 -3.82
CA ILE A 1058 -3.27 61.10 -2.48
C ILE A 1058 -4.36 62.18 -2.63
N GLY A 1059 -5.63 61.78 -2.53
CA GLY A 1059 -6.76 62.69 -2.27
C GLY A 1059 -7.82 62.81 -3.37
N ASN A 1060 -9.03 62.36 -3.02
CA ASN A 1060 -10.36 62.69 -3.57
C ASN A 1060 -10.79 62.21 -4.98
N SER A 1061 -11.79 61.32 -4.93
CA SER A 1061 -12.97 61.13 -5.81
C SER A 1061 -12.80 60.78 -7.30
N HIS A 1062 -13.46 59.70 -7.69
CA HIS A 1062 -13.41 59.10 -9.02
C HIS A 1062 -14.35 59.76 -10.04
N CYS A 1063 -13.83 60.05 -11.23
CA CYS A 1063 -14.60 60.08 -12.49
C CYS A 1063 -13.76 59.50 -13.63
N GLN A 1064 -14.34 58.54 -14.35
CA GLN A 1064 -13.86 57.92 -15.61
C GLN A 1064 -12.65 56.97 -15.51
N GLY A 1065 -12.89 55.74 -16.00
CA GLY A 1065 -11.94 54.70 -16.35
C GLY A 1065 -12.58 53.83 -17.44
N GLU A 1066 -11.79 53.32 -18.38
CA GLU A 1066 -12.27 52.66 -19.62
C GLU A 1066 -12.57 51.17 -19.44
N ASP A 1067 -13.23 50.58 -20.44
CA ASP A 1067 -13.83 49.24 -20.42
C ASP A 1067 -12.95 48.21 -21.16
N THR A 1068 -12.58 47.10 -20.51
CA THR A 1068 -11.58 46.13 -21.03
C THR A 1068 -12.22 44.75 -21.30
N THR A 1069 -13.21 44.71 -22.18
CA THR A 1069 -13.95 43.48 -22.53
C THR A 1069 -13.36 42.65 -23.68
N GLU A 1070 -12.15 42.96 -24.16
CA GLU A 1070 -11.47 42.14 -25.18
C GLU A 1070 -10.58 41.07 -24.54
N PHE A 1071 -10.51 39.91 -25.20
CA PHE A 1071 -10.00 38.66 -24.61
C PHE A 1071 -8.51 38.49 -24.93
N GLU A 1072 -7.64 39.13 -24.15
CA GLU A 1072 -6.19 38.99 -24.30
C GLU A 1072 -5.71 37.57 -23.94
N SER A 1073 -4.76 37.07 -24.74
CA SER A 1073 -3.88 35.95 -24.36
C SER A 1073 -3.19 36.24 -23.02
N PRO A 1074 -2.85 35.23 -22.21
CA PRO A 1074 -2.15 35.47 -20.94
C PRO A 1074 -0.84 36.24 -21.22
N PRO A 1075 -0.65 37.45 -20.66
CA PRO A 1075 0.39 38.35 -21.12
C PRO A 1075 1.76 37.72 -20.95
N THR A 1076 2.54 37.72 -22.02
CA THR A 1076 3.96 37.36 -21.98
C THR A 1076 4.63 38.22 -20.90
N ASP A 1077 5.31 37.58 -19.94
CA ASP A 1077 5.93 38.30 -18.81
C ASP A 1077 6.81 39.44 -19.34
N ARG A 1078 6.57 40.67 -18.85
CA ARG A 1078 7.18 41.87 -19.41
C ARG A 1078 8.71 41.86 -19.34
N VAL A 1079 9.30 41.15 -18.37
CA VAL A 1079 10.77 40.96 -18.31
C VAL A 1079 11.27 40.09 -19.48
N THR A 1080 10.49 39.08 -19.85
CA THR A 1080 10.75 38.22 -21.04
C THR A 1080 10.58 39.03 -22.32
N LEU A 1081 9.54 39.86 -22.44
CA LEU A 1081 9.35 40.76 -23.59
C LEU A 1081 10.51 41.75 -23.75
N LEU A 1082 10.90 42.44 -22.68
CA LEU A 1082 12.04 43.36 -22.70
C LEU A 1082 13.35 42.66 -23.09
N HIS A 1083 13.54 41.40 -22.70
CA HIS A 1083 14.69 40.61 -23.14
C HIS A 1083 14.63 40.26 -24.63
N CYS A 1084 13.45 39.87 -25.13
CA CYS A 1084 13.23 39.63 -26.57
C CYS A 1084 13.41 40.93 -27.38
N VAL A 1085 12.95 42.09 -26.89
CA VAL A 1085 13.20 43.40 -27.51
C VAL A 1085 14.69 43.66 -27.67
N GLU A 1086 15.50 43.47 -26.62
CA GLU A 1086 16.96 43.66 -26.72
C GLU A 1086 17.66 42.64 -27.64
N ILE A 1087 17.18 41.39 -27.68
CA ILE A 1087 17.66 40.41 -28.68
C ILE A 1087 17.33 40.88 -30.10
N LEU A 1088 16.10 41.34 -30.34
CA LEU A 1088 15.66 41.83 -31.64
C LEU A 1088 16.46 43.06 -32.07
N ARG A 1089 16.65 44.05 -31.20
CA ARG A 1089 17.50 45.25 -31.44
C ARG A 1089 18.96 44.90 -31.74
N SER A 1090 19.49 43.85 -31.11
CA SER A 1090 20.82 43.30 -31.45
C SER A 1090 20.83 42.69 -32.85
N GLY A 1091 19.76 42.00 -33.25
CA GLY A 1091 19.56 41.47 -34.60
C GLY A 1091 19.42 42.56 -35.67
N ILE A 1092 18.69 43.63 -35.37
CA ILE A 1092 18.50 44.79 -36.27
C ILE A 1092 19.86 45.38 -36.69
N LYS A 1093 20.79 45.52 -35.74
CA LYS A 1093 22.16 46.00 -35.99
C LYS A 1093 23.02 45.03 -36.81
N GLN A 1094 22.58 43.78 -36.97
CA GLN A 1094 23.27 42.71 -37.72
C GLN A 1094 22.62 42.42 -39.09
N GLY A 1095 21.47 43.03 -39.39
CA GLY A 1095 20.79 42.94 -40.68
C GLY A 1095 19.74 41.83 -40.79
N VAL A 1096 19.08 41.78 -41.94
CA VAL A 1096 17.82 41.06 -42.20
C VAL A 1096 17.88 39.56 -41.88
N ASP A 1097 19.00 38.89 -42.19
CA ASP A 1097 19.14 37.45 -41.94
C ASP A 1097 19.27 37.13 -40.44
N ALA A 1098 19.85 38.03 -39.65
CA ALA A 1098 19.90 37.89 -38.19
C ALA A 1098 18.51 38.07 -37.57
N ILE A 1099 17.73 39.04 -38.06
CA ILE A 1099 16.31 39.23 -37.67
C ILE A 1099 15.51 37.95 -37.95
N LYS A 1100 15.61 37.39 -39.17
CA LYS A 1100 14.93 36.13 -39.53
C LYS A 1100 15.38 34.96 -38.64
N GLY A 1101 16.67 34.85 -38.35
CA GLY A 1101 17.22 33.80 -37.47
C GLY A 1101 16.80 33.92 -36.00
N ILE A 1102 16.44 35.12 -35.53
CA ILE A 1102 15.87 35.37 -34.20
C ILE A 1102 14.39 35.00 -34.20
N LEU A 1103 13.59 35.57 -35.10
CA LEU A 1103 12.13 35.36 -35.17
C LEU A 1103 11.78 33.87 -35.31
N LYS A 1104 12.55 33.12 -36.13
CA LYS A 1104 12.43 31.66 -36.26
C LYS A 1104 12.52 30.86 -34.95
N ARG A 1105 13.00 31.43 -33.84
CA ARG A 1105 13.10 30.73 -32.54
C ARG A 1105 11.95 31.05 -31.60
N TRP A 1106 11.04 31.92 -32.03
CA TRP A 1106 9.88 32.38 -31.26
C TRP A 1106 8.59 31.93 -31.94
N VAL A 1107 7.57 31.71 -31.12
CA VAL A 1107 6.19 31.50 -31.56
C VAL A 1107 5.56 32.81 -32.04
N GLU A 1108 4.56 32.75 -32.90
CA GLU A 1108 3.91 33.91 -33.52
C GLU A 1108 3.50 34.99 -32.50
N ASP A 1109 2.77 34.62 -31.44
CA ASP A 1109 2.33 35.54 -30.38
C ASP A 1109 3.51 36.34 -29.78
N LEU A 1110 4.61 35.65 -29.45
CA LEU A 1110 5.80 36.28 -28.87
C LEU A 1110 6.49 37.22 -29.86
N ARG A 1111 6.45 36.93 -31.16
CA ARG A 1111 7.01 37.83 -32.20
C ARG A 1111 6.21 39.12 -32.28
N TRP A 1112 4.87 39.02 -32.28
CA TRP A 1112 3.98 40.18 -32.28
C TRP A 1112 4.12 41.02 -31.01
N ASP A 1113 4.02 40.41 -29.83
CA ASP A 1113 4.19 41.11 -28.55
C ASP A 1113 5.56 41.82 -28.48
N THR A 1114 6.64 41.17 -28.95
CA THR A 1114 7.99 41.75 -28.95
C THR A 1114 8.10 42.95 -29.90
N VAL A 1115 7.45 42.91 -31.06
CA VAL A 1115 7.46 44.03 -32.02
C VAL A 1115 6.63 45.20 -31.50
N LEU A 1116 5.50 44.93 -30.83
CA LEU A 1116 4.68 45.97 -30.19
C LEU A 1116 5.43 46.66 -29.04
N GLU A 1117 6.08 45.90 -28.14
CA GLU A 1117 6.90 46.49 -27.07
C GLU A 1117 8.16 47.18 -27.64
N LEU A 1118 8.71 46.73 -28.78
CA LEU A 1118 9.77 47.44 -29.51
C LEU A 1118 9.26 48.77 -30.10
N GLU A 1119 8.06 48.82 -30.67
CA GLU A 1119 7.45 50.07 -31.16
C GLU A 1119 7.23 51.07 -30.03
N ALA A 1120 6.85 50.59 -28.84
CA ALA A 1120 6.69 51.41 -27.64
C ALA A 1120 8.02 51.97 -27.07
N ILE A 1121 9.14 51.25 -27.24
CA ILE A 1121 10.44 51.56 -26.60
C ILE A 1121 11.44 52.23 -27.56
N ALA A 1122 11.48 51.83 -28.83
CA ALA A 1122 12.44 52.30 -29.83
C ALA A 1122 11.80 52.34 -31.24
N PRO A 1123 10.76 53.16 -31.46
CA PRO A 1123 10.03 53.21 -32.74
C PRO A 1123 10.92 53.55 -33.93
N ASP A 1124 11.93 54.41 -33.75
CA ASP A 1124 12.88 54.78 -34.80
C ASP A 1124 13.72 53.58 -35.30
N GLU A 1125 14.04 52.62 -34.41
CA GLU A 1125 14.73 51.38 -34.78
C GLU A 1125 13.80 50.43 -35.56
N LEU A 1126 12.49 50.42 -35.24
CA LEU A 1126 11.50 49.65 -35.98
C LEU A 1126 11.24 50.24 -37.39
N ARG A 1127 11.11 51.56 -37.53
CA ARG A 1127 10.98 52.21 -38.86
C ARG A 1127 12.18 51.91 -39.77
N LEU A 1128 13.39 51.87 -39.21
CA LEU A 1128 14.60 51.45 -39.93
C LEU A 1128 14.56 50.00 -40.43
N VAL A 1129 13.82 49.10 -39.75
CA VAL A 1129 13.59 47.73 -40.20
C VAL A 1129 12.54 47.67 -41.29
N GLU A 1130 11.44 48.41 -41.15
CA GLU A 1130 10.38 48.51 -42.17
C GLU A 1130 10.93 48.99 -43.52
N ASP A 1131 11.77 50.04 -43.52
CA ASP A 1131 12.43 50.57 -44.72
C ASP A 1131 13.41 49.57 -45.35
N GLN A 1132 14.07 48.73 -44.55
CA GLN A 1132 15.02 47.71 -45.03
C GLN A 1132 14.36 46.38 -45.41
N VAL A 1133 13.17 46.10 -44.86
CA VAL A 1133 12.43 44.84 -45.01
C VAL A 1133 10.95 45.18 -45.22
N PRO A 1134 10.52 45.51 -46.44
CA PRO A 1134 9.13 45.88 -46.74
C PRO A 1134 8.08 44.82 -46.37
N GLU A 1135 8.51 43.57 -46.19
CA GLU A 1135 7.68 42.43 -45.78
C GLU A 1135 7.85 42.07 -44.29
N PHE A 1136 8.41 42.95 -43.45
CA PHE A 1136 8.78 42.64 -42.05
C PHE A 1136 7.62 42.04 -41.24
N TYR A 1137 6.43 42.64 -41.30
CA TYR A 1137 5.26 42.14 -40.59
C TYR A 1137 4.78 40.76 -41.08
N ALA A 1138 5.00 40.43 -42.36
CA ALA A 1138 4.71 39.09 -42.86
C ALA A 1138 5.65 38.05 -42.24
N LEU A 1139 6.90 38.40 -41.94
CA LEU A 1139 7.87 37.51 -41.27
C LEU A 1139 7.53 37.21 -39.80
N LEU A 1140 6.59 37.95 -39.20
CA LEU A 1140 6.12 37.63 -37.85
C LEU A 1140 5.21 36.40 -37.86
N ASN A 1141 4.45 36.18 -38.95
CA ASN A 1141 3.57 35.04 -39.06
C ASN A 1141 4.32 33.71 -39.28
N GLU A 1142 3.91 32.64 -38.59
CA GLU A 1142 4.57 31.33 -38.65
C GLU A 1142 4.38 30.60 -39.99
N GLU A 1143 3.33 30.88 -40.77
CA GLU A 1143 3.16 30.29 -42.11
C GLU A 1143 4.20 30.84 -43.11
N VAL A 1144 4.64 32.09 -42.91
CA VAL A 1144 5.63 32.79 -43.76
C VAL A 1144 7.06 32.51 -43.29
N LEU A 1145 7.27 32.48 -41.97
CA LEU A 1145 8.56 32.19 -41.35
C LEU A 1145 8.40 31.09 -40.27
N PRO A 1146 8.46 29.80 -40.68
CA PRO A 1146 8.25 28.67 -39.76
C PRO A 1146 9.26 28.64 -38.62
N MET A 1147 8.79 28.25 -37.43
CA MET A 1147 9.64 28.08 -36.25
C MET A 1147 10.65 26.92 -36.44
N GLU A 1148 11.90 27.13 -36.05
CA GLU A 1148 12.93 26.10 -35.92
C GLU A 1148 12.84 25.46 -34.53
N GLY A 1149 12.46 24.17 -34.48
CA GLY A 1149 12.18 23.42 -33.24
C GLY A 1149 13.35 22.68 -32.61
#